data_AF-A0A8H3C923-F1
#
_entry.id   AF-A0A8H3C923-F1
#
_cell.length_a   1.000
_cell.length_b   1.000
_cell.length_c   1.000
_cell.angle_alpha   90.00
_cell.angle_beta   90.00
_cell.angle_gamma   90.00
#
_symmetry.space_group_name_H-M   'P 1'
#
loop_
_entity.id
_entity.type
_entity.pdbx_description
1 polymer ?
#
loop_
_entity_poly.entity_id
_entity_poly.type
_entity_poly.pdbx_seq_one_letter_code
_entity_poly.pdbx_strand_id
1 'polypeptide(L)'
;MHYLSLTALAFAPILAIATPISRCTGTIASLDDVAAAQKCTTVTINSFTVPAGKTFALSLLDNTVVNMAGDVTFGVANWAGPLFSISGNGITFNGNGHTFDGKGPSYWDGLGGNGGVTKPHPMMKIKISGTYSNVKVLNSPAHTYSISNPAKLVMSSLTIDNSAGDAPNSQSEGKAAGHNTDGFDVSTQDLTIQDSTIYNQDDCIAINKGSNIIFQRNTCSGGHGISIGSISAGATVTGVQILNNKIVNNDQALRIKTKADATNASVTGITFSGNTASGTKRFGVIIDQGYPTTLGTAGNGVTISNINFIGNTNSIAVAPNAQRVAVNCGTGCTGDWDWSQLTVTGGSETETAISDLLIVLNNPSDVRLNRAIHAQWAYTSLVQGLPSRYTSQDASQPWLIYWASQALTCLGIRLEDPTKQRTIDTILANQHPDGGFGGGPGQIPHLLPTYASVCTLAIVGRPGEKGGWDQINRQKCYEFFMRMKQPDGSFIVNKDAEVDVRGTYCLLVVATLLDILTPELVEGTSEFLRSCQTYEGGFASSSHPYYSAEGDKPRVLSEVRPTLGEAHGGYTSCAVASWMLLQPYQRPEDPKFNVKKLVRWATAMQGLPIEGGGFRGRSNKLVDGCYSWWIGGLEPLLLDLLGLGNEEAEREVPSHVTEETDSENGPTALFDKTSLQRFTLVSSQVSTGGLRDKPGKSADPYHTNYNLAGYSTAQHRVYRSLVTEKKLLDSWQSSEGIIKGSDEQLRKATWAKVCAWQEDEGAHFYLGGEQNRVNATHPLFNLMISHTRAMANYFYQQKGI
;
A
#
# COMPACT_ATOMS: atom_id res chain seq x y z
N MET A 1 18.32 -67.25 27.18
CA MET A 1 19.78 -67.27 27.02
C MET A 1 20.28 -65.83 27.09
N HIS A 2 21.40 -65.64 27.81
CA HIS A 2 22.22 -64.43 27.93
C HIS A 2 21.76 -63.38 28.96
N TYR A 3 22.19 -63.66 30.20
CA TYR A 3 22.43 -62.68 31.26
C TYR A 3 23.60 -61.77 30.88
N LEU A 4 23.50 -60.47 31.14
CA LEU A 4 24.67 -59.57 31.14
C LEU A 4 24.74 -58.79 32.45
N SER A 5 25.82 -59.13 33.15
CA SER A 5 26.40 -58.67 34.41
C SER A 5 26.46 -57.15 34.59
N LEU A 6 26.07 -56.71 35.79
CA LEU A 6 26.31 -55.37 36.33
C LEU A 6 27.75 -55.32 36.90
N THR A 7 28.67 -54.61 36.26
CA THR A 7 30.00 -54.31 36.83
C THR A 7 30.00 -52.90 37.41
N ALA A 8 30.03 -52.81 38.73
CA ALA A 8 30.32 -51.58 39.47
C ALA A 8 31.84 -51.29 39.38
N LEU A 9 32.22 -50.22 38.69
CA LEU A 9 33.55 -49.63 38.81
C LEU A 9 33.54 -48.61 39.95
N ALA A 10 34.27 -48.92 41.02
CA ALA A 10 34.62 -47.98 42.06
C ALA A 10 35.60 -46.94 41.51
N PHE A 11 35.19 -45.67 41.44
CA PHE A 11 36.11 -44.55 41.22
C PHE A 11 36.80 -44.20 42.55
N ALA A 12 38.11 -44.38 42.61
CA ALA A 12 38.94 -43.80 43.66
C ALA A 12 38.94 -42.27 43.53
N PRO A 13 38.87 -41.50 44.63
CA PRO A 13 38.99 -40.05 44.56
C PRO A 13 40.43 -39.68 44.23
N ILE A 14 40.67 -39.19 43.03
CA ILE A 14 41.89 -38.44 42.72
C ILE A 14 41.75 -37.12 43.47
N LEU A 15 42.49 -36.96 44.57
CA LEU A 15 42.73 -35.64 45.16
C LEU A 15 43.42 -34.78 44.07
N ALA A 16 42.64 -33.93 43.41
CA ALA A 16 43.20 -32.83 42.64
C ALA A 16 43.89 -31.90 43.64
N ILE A 17 45.21 -31.93 43.65
CA ILE A 17 46.03 -30.91 44.32
C ILE A 17 45.67 -29.60 43.62
N ALA A 18 44.83 -28.78 44.28
CA ALA A 18 44.57 -27.42 43.84
C ALA A 18 45.92 -26.69 43.84
N THR A 19 46.43 -26.37 42.65
CA THR A 19 47.56 -25.46 42.50
C THR A 19 47.16 -24.14 43.16
N PRO A 20 48.03 -23.53 43.98
CA PRO A 20 47.69 -22.30 44.66
C PRO A 20 47.39 -21.23 43.61
N ILE A 21 46.16 -20.69 43.61
CA ILE A 21 45.81 -19.51 42.83
C ILE A 21 46.70 -18.39 43.33
N SER A 22 47.69 -18.02 42.52
CA SER A 22 48.57 -16.89 42.80
C SER A 22 47.73 -15.62 42.75
N ARG A 23 47.46 -15.03 43.93
CA ARG A 23 46.98 -13.64 44.04
C ARG A 23 48.11 -12.72 43.56
N CYS A 24 48.23 -12.56 42.25
CA CYS A 24 49.19 -11.68 41.60
C CYS A 24 48.50 -10.67 40.72
N THR A 25 49.24 -9.64 40.34
CA THR A 25 48.86 -8.67 39.31
C THR A 25 49.76 -8.90 38.09
N GLY A 26 49.16 -9.34 37.00
CA GLY A 26 49.80 -9.40 35.69
C GLY A 26 49.71 -8.05 35.00
N THR A 27 50.79 -7.58 34.39
CA THR A 27 50.80 -6.35 33.59
C THR A 27 51.08 -6.69 32.14
N ILE A 28 50.30 -6.11 31.21
CA ILE A 28 50.42 -6.33 29.77
C ILE A 28 50.83 -5.00 29.12
N ALA A 29 52.02 -4.95 28.53
CA ALA A 29 52.50 -3.84 27.70
C ALA A 29 52.89 -4.30 26.29
N SER A 30 52.75 -5.60 26.00
CA SER A 30 52.99 -6.24 24.70
C SER A 30 52.25 -7.58 24.66
N LEU A 31 52.19 -8.22 23.48
CA LEU A 31 51.61 -9.56 23.37
C LEU A 31 52.42 -10.63 24.11
N ASP A 32 53.72 -10.41 24.35
CA ASP A 32 54.59 -11.37 25.02
C ASP A 32 54.23 -11.52 26.52
N ASP A 33 53.64 -10.49 27.11
CA ASP A 33 53.23 -10.46 28.52
C ASP A 33 51.97 -11.29 28.82
N VAL A 34 51.16 -11.56 27.79
CA VAL A 34 49.82 -12.17 27.91
C VAL A 34 49.87 -13.51 28.63
N ALA A 35 50.82 -14.37 28.25
CA ALA A 35 50.92 -15.73 28.77
C ALA A 35 51.18 -15.77 30.28
N ALA A 36 51.92 -14.77 30.80
CA ALA A 36 52.17 -14.61 32.22
C ALA A 36 51.00 -13.93 32.92
N ALA A 37 50.48 -12.84 32.35
CA ALA A 37 49.45 -12.03 32.98
C ALA A 37 48.12 -12.78 33.19
N GLN A 38 47.71 -13.62 32.23
CA GLN A 38 46.43 -14.35 32.32
C GLN A 38 46.38 -15.41 33.43
N LYS A 39 47.52 -15.72 34.08
CA LYS A 39 47.61 -16.61 35.25
C LYS A 39 47.38 -15.88 36.57
N CYS A 40 47.16 -14.56 36.53
CA CYS A 40 46.94 -13.72 37.70
C CYS A 40 45.46 -13.41 37.91
N THR A 41 45.07 -13.25 39.18
CA THR A 41 43.70 -12.84 39.56
C THR A 41 43.40 -11.37 39.26
N THR A 42 44.44 -10.58 38.97
CA THR A 42 44.31 -9.20 38.49
C THR A 42 45.18 -9.01 37.26
N VAL A 43 44.64 -8.38 36.21
CA VAL A 43 45.35 -8.05 34.97
C VAL A 43 45.24 -6.54 34.73
N THR A 44 46.38 -5.89 34.49
CA THR A 44 46.45 -4.48 34.09
C THR A 44 46.96 -4.39 32.66
N ILE A 45 46.19 -3.75 31.78
CA ILE A 45 46.53 -3.54 30.37
C ILE A 45 47.06 -2.11 30.21
N ASN A 46 48.36 -1.97 29.98
CA ASN A 46 49.00 -0.68 29.69
C ASN A 46 48.79 -0.29 28.23
N SER A 47 49.23 0.92 27.87
CA SER A 47 49.24 1.37 26.48
C SER A 47 50.19 0.54 25.64
N PHE A 48 49.72 -0.04 24.54
CA PHE A 48 50.58 -0.69 23.54
C PHE A 48 49.90 -0.85 22.17
N THR A 49 50.73 -1.13 21.16
CA THR A 49 50.25 -1.46 19.81
C THR A 49 50.34 -2.96 19.58
N VAL A 50 49.20 -3.58 19.27
CA VAL A 50 49.13 -4.97 18.84
C VAL A 50 49.70 -5.06 17.42
N PRO A 51 50.67 -5.96 17.14
CA PRO A 51 51.23 -6.12 15.79
C PRO A 51 50.17 -6.46 14.74
N ALA A 52 50.39 -6.01 13.50
CA ALA A 52 49.48 -6.25 12.39
C ALA A 52 49.22 -7.76 12.16
N GLY A 53 47.96 -8.13 11.91
CA GLY A 53 47.58 -9.52 11.65
C GLY A 53 47.58 -10.43 12.89
N LYS A 54 47.61 -9.87 14.10
CA LYS A 54 47.59 -10.63 15.37
C LYS A 54 46.36 -10.29 16.22
N THR A 55 45.84 -11.30 16.93
CA THR A 55 44.76 -11.12 17.91
C THR A 55 45.38 -10.87 19.29
N PHE A 56 44.90 -9.87 20.01
CA PHE A 56 45.10 -9.76 21.45
C PHE A 56 44.09 -10.64 22.19
N ALA A 57 44.53 -11.82 22.66
CA ALA A 57 43.66 -12.84 23.25
C ALA A 57 43.93 -13.02 24.74
N LEU A 58 42.87 -12.99 25.56
CA LEU A 58 42.92 -13.21 27.01
C LEU A 58 42.06 -14.41 27.40
N SER A 59 42.68 -15.44 27.98
CA SER A 59 41.97 -16.57 28.61
C SER A 59 42.20 -16.53 30.11
N LEU A 60 41.25 -15.95 30.84
CA LEU A 60 41.42 -15.55 32.23
C LEU A 60 40.94 -16.60 33.21
N LEU A 61 41.53 -16.60 34.40
CA LEU A 61 41.02 -17.35 35.55
C LEU A 61 39.64 -16.82 35.97
N ASP A 62 38.86 -17.69 36.61
CA ASP A 62 37.58 -17.29 37.17
C ASP A 62 37.74 -16.15 38.19
N ASN A 63 36.80 -15.21 38.18
CA ASN A 63 36.76 -14.03 39.05
C ASN A 63 37.95 -13.06 38.87
N THR A 64 38.64 -13.10 37.72
CA THR A 64 39.73 -12.16 37.43
C THR A 64 39.20 -10.74 37.28
N VAL A 65 39.94 -9.78 37.86
CA VAL A 65 39.72 -8.33 37.66
C VAL A 65 40.67 -7.82 36.58
N VAL A 66 40.14 -7.17 35.55
CA VAL A 66 40.92 -6.57 34.46
C VAL A 66 40.75 -5.06 34.48
N ASN A 67 41.85 -4.33 34.49
CA ASN A 67 41.87 -2.87 34.41
C ASN A 67 42.68 -2.42 33.19
N MET A 68 42.14 -1.52 32.39
CA MET A 68 42.99 -0.78 31.45
C MET A 68 43.63 0.42 32.17
N ALA A 69 44.90 0.64 31.87
CA ALA A 69 45.71 1.77 32.32
C ALA A 69 46.29 2.57 31.14
N GLY A 70 45.99 2.17 29.90
CA GLY A 70 46.36 2.88 28.69
C GLY A 70 45.61 2.38 27.46
N ASP A 71 45.74 3.12 26.36
CA ASP A 71 45.04 2.83 25.11
C ASP A 71 45.74 1.70 24.32
N VAL A 72 44.93 0.86 23.67
CA VAL A 72 45.42 -0.23 22.82
C VAL A 72 45.09 0.09 21.37
N THR A 73 46.12 0.08 20.52
CA THR A 73 45.97 0.31 19.08
C THR A 73 46.31 -0.96 18.30
N PHE A 74 45.66 -1.22 17.17
CA PHE A 74 45.96 -2.39 16.32
C PHE A 74 46.73 -1.99 15.06
N GLY A 75 47.74 -2.78 14.70
CA GLY A 75 48.41 -2.68 13.40
C GLY A 75 47.52 -3.15 12.26
N VAL A 76 47.65 -2.52 11.08
CA VAL A 76 46.78 -2.77 9.93
C VAL A 76 47.27 -3.97 9.11
N ALA A 77 46.41 -4.97 8.96
CA ALA A 77 46.54 -6.06 7.99
C ALA A 77 45.14 -6.46 7.49
N ASN A 78 45.04 -7.02 6.27
CA ASN A 78 43.80 -7.60 5.74
C ASN A 78 43.71 -9.07 6.13
N TRP A 79 42.87 -9.41 7.11
CA TRP A 79 42.70 -10.75 7.66
C TRP A 79 41.38 -10.85 8.42
N ALA A 80 40.95 -12.08 8.75
CA ALA A 80 39.63 -12.32 9.32
C ALA A 80 39.43 -11.78 10.75
N GLY A 81 40.51 -11.57 11.53
CA GLY A 81 40.39 -11.24 12.95
C GLY A 81 39.98 -12.44 13.82
N PRO A 82 39.47 -12.21 15.05
CA PRO A 82 39.15 -10.91 15.65
C PRO A 82 40.40 -10.11 16.06
N LEU A 83 40.24 -8.81 16.34
CA LEU A 83 41.32 -7.98 16.88
C LEU A 83 41.58 -8.27 18.37
N PHE A 84 40.52 -8.28 19.18
CA PHE A 84 40.57 -8.62 20.60
C PHE A 84 39.63 -9.79 20.92
N SER A 85 40.06 -10.67 21.82
CA SER A 85 39.21 -11.72 22.36
C SER A 85 39.45 -11.95 23.83
N ILE A 86 38.38 -12.18 24.60
CA ILE A 86 38.44 -12.44 26.03
C ILE A 86 37.48 -13.55 26.45
N SER A 87 37.93 -14.44 27.32
CA SER A 87 37.11 -15.50 27.92
C SER A 87 37.41 -15.72 29.40
N GLY A 88 36.41 -16.15 30.16
CA GLY A 88 36.50 -16.47 31.60
C GLY A 88 35.16 -16.31 32.33
N ASN A 89 35.03 -16.84 33.55
CA ASN A 89 33.79 -16.73 34.32
C ASN A 89 33.91 -15.71 35.45
N GLY A 90 32.86 -14.94 35.71
CA GLY A 90 32.82 -13.96 36.82
C GLY A 90 33.82 -12.81 36.67
N ILE A 91 34.19 -12.46 35.44
CA ILE A 91 35.21 -11.45 35.14
C ILE A 91 34.68 -10.06 35.47
N THR A 92 35.52 -9.24 36.10
CA THR A 92 35.28 -7.80 36.28
C THR A 92 36.22 -7.04 35.36
N PHE A 93 35.75 -6.65 34.16
CA PHE A 93 36.52 -5.86 33.21
C PHE A 93 36.14 -4.37 33.32
N ASN A 94 37.14 -3.53 33.59
CA ASN A 94 36.99 -2.09 33.65
C ASN A 94 38.01 -1.40 32.71
N GLY A 95 37.49 -0.74 31.67
CA GLY A 95 38.29 0.01 30.72
C GLY A 95 38.81 1.33 31.25
N ASN A 96 38.33 1.83 32.41
CA ASN A 96 38.73 3.12 32.97
C ASN A 96 38.66 4.30 31.99
N GLY A 97 37.82 4.23 30.96
CA GLY A 97 37.70 5.25 29.90
C GLY A 97 38.75 5.15 28.79
N HIS A 98 39.64 4.14 28.81
CA HIS A 98 40.64 3.92 27.78
C HIS A 98 40.06 3.31 26.49
N THR A 99 40.83 3.47 25.42
CA THR A 99 40.39 3.19 24.05
C THR A 99 41.05 1.94 23.47
N PHE A 100 40.26 1.12 22.77
CA PHE A 100 40.74 0.22 21.73
C PHE A 100 40.51 0.88 20.36
N ASP A 101 41.57 1.18 19.59
CA ASP A 101 41.47 1.77 18.24
C ASP A 101 41.75 0.72 17.15
N GLY A 102 40.69 0.33 16.43
CA GLY A 102 40.72 -0.72 15.42
C GLY A 102 41.24 -0.28 14.05
N LYS A 103 41.55 1.01 13.85
CA LYS A 103 42.04 1.58 12.58
C LYS A 103 41.09 1.40 11.38
N GLY A 104 39.79 1.42 11.62
CA GLY A 104 38.72 1.39 10.61
C GLY A 104 38.96 2.22 9.34
N PRO A 105 39.42 3.49 9.40
CA PRO A 105 39.71 4.30 8.20
C PRO A 105 40.68 3.65 7.19
N SER A 106 41.56 2.75 7.63
CA SER A 106 42.46 2.01 6.73
C SER A 106 41.79 0.83 6.01
N TYR A 107 40.58 0.44 6.45
CA TYR A 107 39.80 -0.69 5.93
C TYR A 107 38.55 -0.27 5.16
N TRP A 108 37.97 0.87 5.51
CA TRP A 108 36.66 1.30 5.05
C TRP A 108 36.63 1.65 3.55
N ASP A 109 35.86 0.84 2.82
CA ASP A 109 35.65 0.89 1.36
C ASP A 109 34.16 1.04 1.00
N GLY A 110 33.29 1.34 1.98
CA GLY A 110 31.83 1.44 1.80
C GLY A 110 31.12 0.10 1.56
N LEU A 111 31.82 -1.03 1.59
CA LEU A 111 31.25 -2.37 1.33
C LEU A 111 31.15 -3.24 2.59
N GLY A 112 31.84 -2.87 3.67
CA GLY A 112 31.74 -3.56 4.96
C GLY A 112 32.11 -5.04 4.85
N GLY A 113 31.26 -5.93 5.37
CA GLY A 113 31.42 -7.38 5.26
C GLY A 113 30.88 -7.98 3.95
N ASN A 114 30.23 -7.20 3.10
CA ASN A 114 29.59 -7.68 1.87
C ASN A 114 30.55 -7.77 0.68
N GLY A 115 31.79 -7.29 0.80
CA GLY A 115 32.78 -7.32 -0.27
C GLY A 115 34.00 -6.43 0.03
N GLY A 116 34.80 -6.18 -1.01
CA GLY A 116 36.00 -5.34 -0.93
C GLY A 116 37.19 -6.03 -0.26
N VAL A 117 37.93 -5.31 0.57
CA VAL A 117 39.08 -5.89 1.31
C VAL A 117 38.61 -6.73 2.49
N THR A 118 39.37 -7.77 2.86
CA THR A 118 39.12 -8.54 4.08
C THR A 118 39.37 -7.69 5.32
N LYS A 119 38.33 -7.46 6.13
CA LYS A 119 38.36 -6.63 7.33
C LYS A 119 38.32 -7.53 8.58
N PRO A 120 39.12 -7.25 9.62
CA PRO A 120 39.01 -7.98 10.88
C PRO A 120 37.61 -7.86 11.48
N HIS A 121 36.94 -8.99 11.69
CA HIS A 121 35.57 -9.05 12.19
C HIS A 121 35.37 -10.29 13.10
N PRO A 122 34.75 -10.14 14.29
CA PRO A 122 34.44 -8.87 14.96
C PRO A 122 35.72 -8.18 15.46
N MET A 123 35.64 -6.90 15.85
CA MET A 123 36.75 -6.24 16.55
C MET A 123 36.94 -6.82 17.96
N MET A 124 35.85 -6.89 18.74
CA MET A 124 35.84 -7.32 20.14
C MET A 124 35.02 -8.60 20.30
N LYS A 125 35.69 -9.72 20.57
CA LYS A 125 35.03 -11.02 20.81
C LYS A 125 34.91 -11.29 22.30
N ILE A 126 33.70 -11.18 22.84
CA ILE A 126 33.42 -11.23 24.28
C ILE A 126 32.79 -12.57 24.66
N LYS A 127 33.54 -13.38 25.43
CA LYS A 127 33.11 -14.69 25.95
C LYS A 127 33.28 -14.78 27.47
N ILE A 128 32.87 -13.73 28.18
CA ILE A 128 32.95 -13.65 29.65
C ILE A 128 31.57 -13.60 30.28
N SER A 129 31.45 -14.04 31.53
CA SER A 129 30.37 -13.64 32.44
C SER A 129 30.89 -12.62 33.45
N GLY A 130 29.99 -11.94 34.18
CA GLY A 130 30.35 -10.89 35.14
C GLY A 130 30.03 -9.48 34.63
N THR A 131 30.99 -8.57 34.66
CA THR A 131 30.81 -7.17 34.28
C THR A 131 31.87 -6.70 33.28
N TYR A 132 31.45 -5.88 32.31
CA TYR A 132 32.34 -5.24 31.33
C TYR A 132 31.96 -3.76 31.21
N SER A 133 32.85 -2.86 31.62
CA SER A 133 32.47 -1.46 31.83
C SER A 133 33.53 -0.46 31.39
N ASN A 134 33.10 0.77 31.08
CA ASN A 134 33.96 1.94 30.84
C ASN A 134 34.99 1.74 29.72
N VAL A 135 34.65 1.04 28.64
CA VAL A 135 35.53 0.83 27.48
C VAL A 135 35.11 1.74 26.34
N LYS A 136 36.08 2.40 25.72
CA LYS A 136 35.90 3.07 24.43
C LYS A 136 36.44 2.18 23.31
N VAL A 137 35.64 1.96 22.28
CA VAL A 137 36.06 1.35 21.01
C VAL A 137 35.94 2.39 19.92
N LEU A 138 37.05 2.63 19.24
CA LEU A 138 37.18 3.63 18.19
C LEU A 138 37.47 2.92 16.87
N ASN A 139 36.78 3.33 15.80
CA ASN A 139 37.09 2.93 14.43
C ASN A 139 37.17 1.41 14.24
N SER A 140 36.10 0.68 14.50
CA SER A 140 36.04 -0.75 14.21
C SER A 140 36.11 -1.00 12.69
N PRO A 141 36.93 -1.96 12.21
CA PRO A 141 37.00 -2.28 10.78
C PRO A 141 35.66 -2.77 10.20
N ALA A 142 34.88 -3.49 11.00
CA ALA A 142 33.53 -3.97 10.72
C ALA A 142 32.76 -4.05 12.06
N HIS A 143 31.94 -5.09 12.31
CA HIS A 143 31.17 -5.21 13.57
C HIS A 143 32.06 -5.08 14.82
N THR A 144 31.58 -4.30 15.78
CA THR A 144 32.35 -3.89 16.95
C THR A 144 32.41 -5.01 17.98
N TYR A 145 31.28 -5.40 18.56
CA TYR A 145 31.20 -6.47 19.57
C TYR A 145 30.48 -7.70 19.04
N SER A 146 31.05 -8.88 19.28
CA SER A 146 30.35 -10.17 19.21
C SER A 146 30.28 -10.76 20.60
N ILE A 147 29.07 -11.06 21.07
CA ILE A 147 28.81 -11.43 22.46
C ILE A 147 28.26 -12.86 22.53
N SER A 148 28.94 -13.69 23.32
CA SER A 148 28.53 -15.06 23.62
C SER A 148 28.94 -15.43 25.04
N ASN A 149 28.32 -14.77 26.03
CA ASN A 149 28.64 -14.97 27.44
C ASN A 149 28.23 -16.37 27.94
N PRO A 150 29.06 -17.04 28.77
CA PRO A 150 28.76 -18.37 29.32
C PRO A 150 27.76 -18.35 30.48
N ALA A 151 27.57 -17.19 31.12
CA ALA A 151 26.59 -16.93 32.18
C ALA A 151 26.30 -15.42 32.20
N LYS A 152 25.46 -14.93 33.14
CA LYS A 152 25.01 -13.54 33.21
C LYS A 152 26.15 -12.52 32.99
N LEU A 153 25.93 -11.58 32.06
CA LEU A 153 26.87 -10.51 31.75
C LEU A 153 26.16 -9.14 31.80
N VAL A 154 26.79 -8.17 32.45
CA VAL A 154 26.40 -6.76 32.41
C VAL A 154 27.47 -5.95 31.70
N MET A 155 27.12 -5.37 30.57
CA MET A 155 27.95 -4.43 29.82
C MET A 155 27.44 -3.01 30.06
N SER A 156 28.29 -2.08 30.52
CA SER A 156 27.83 -0.76 30.95
C SER A 156 28.79 0.37 30.62
N SER A 157 28.27 1.57 30.35
CA SER A 157 29.08 2.78 30.13
C SER A 157 30.13 2.60 29.02
N LEU A 158 29.73 1.96 27.92
CA LEU A 158 30.59 1.75 26.76
C LEU A 158 30.43 2.88 25.75
N THR A 159 31.49 3.19 25.02
CA THR A 159 31.45 4.12 23.89
C THR A 159 31.94 3.42 22.64
N ILE A 160 31.09 3.31 21.62
CA ILE A 160 31.47 2.89 20.27
C ILE A 160 31.44 4.13 19.40
N ASP A 161 32.57 4.47 18.80
CA ASP A 161 32.70 5.64 17.95
C ASP A 161 33.28 5.24 16.59
N ASN A 162 32.38 5.10 15.61
CA ASN A 162 32.72 4.90 14.20
C ASN A 162 32.32 6.11 13.35
N SER A 163 32.13 7.29 13.95
CA SER A 163 31.66 8.49 13.24
C SER A 163 32.57 8.93 12.10
N ALA A 164 33.87 8.62 12.17
CA ALA A 164 34.81 8.85 11.06
C ALA A 164 34.41 8.09 9.77
N GLY A 165 33.60 7.03 9.89
CA GLY A 165 33.08 6.25 8.79
C GLY A 165 31.91 6.90 8.06
N ASP A 166 31.29 7.95 8.62
CA ASP A 166 30.14 8.63 7.99
C ASP A 166 30.55 9.39 6.72
N ALA A 167 31.78 9.92 6.69
CA ALA A 167 32.31 10.65 5.55
C ALA A 167 32.69 9.69 4.41
N PRO A 168 32.36 10.02 3.14
CA PRO A 168 32.85 9.27 2.01
C PRO A 168 34.37 9.42 1.85
N ASN A 169 35.01 8.42 1.24
CA ASN A 169 36.42 8.46 0.86
C ASN A 169 36.61 8.00 -0.59
N SER A 170 37.87 7.95 -1.06
CA SER A 170 38.18 7.56 -2.44
C SER A 170 37.83 6.12 -2.81
N GLN A 171 37.48 5.27 -1.83
CA GLN A 171 37.14 3.87 -2.01
C GLN A 171 35.63 3.60 -1.89
N SER A 172 34.83 4.53 -1.37
CA SER A 172 33.42 4.32 -1.03
C SER A 172 32.42 4.84 -2.06
N GLU A 173 32.88 5.28 -3.24
CA GLU A 173 32.03 5.73 -4.36
C GLU A 173 31.00 6.80 -3.96
N GLY A 174 31.37 7.71 -3.05
CA GLY A 174 30.49 8.78 -2.57
C GLY A 174 29.48 8.35 -1.49
N LYS A 175 29.48 7.09 -1.06
CA LYS A 175 28.74 6.59 0.12
C LYS A 175 29.58 6.75 1.39
N ALA A 176 28.97 6.62 2.56
CA ALA A 176 29.71 6.51 3.83
C ALA A 176 30.81 5.44 3.71
N ALA A 177 32.01 5.74 4.21
CA ALA A 177 33.13 4.82 4.12
C ALA A 177 32.94 3.60 5.03
N GLY A 178 32.41 3.81 6.24
CA GLY A 178 32.04 2.75 7.17
C GLY A 178 30.78 2.03 6.70
N HIS A 179 30.77 0.70 6.80
CA HIS A 179 29.62 -0.14 6.49
C HIS A 179 29.70 -1.45 7.31
N ASN A 180 28.56 -2.01 7.73
CA ASN A 180 28.51 -3.16 8.66
C ASN A 180 29.31 -2.96 9.96
N THR A 181 29.30 -1.74 10.50
CA THR A 181 29.92 -1.39 11.79
C THR A 181 28.94 -1.60 12.95
N ASP A 182 28.25 -2.73 12.97
CA ASP A 182 27.27 -3.09 13.99
C ASP A 182 27.84 -2.88 15.41
N GLY A 183 27.07 -2.28 16.30
CA GLY A 183 27.50 -1.98 17.66
C GLY A 183 27.66 -3.26 18.47
N PHE A 184 26.56 -3.99 18.63
CA PHE A 184 26.52 -5.25 19.38
C PHE A 184 25.83 -6.35 18.57
N ASP A 185 26.58 -7.38 18.20
CA ASP A 185 26.05 -8.61 17.62
C ASP A 185 25.86 -9.66 18.73
N VAL A 186 24.60 -10.07 18.93
CA VAL A 186 24.16 -10.78 20.14
C VAL A 186 23.52 -12.12 19.81
N SER A 187 24.20 -13.19 20.26
CA SER A 187 23.74 -14.58 20.18
C SER A 187 23.89 -15.28 21.53
N THR A 188 23.15 -14.85 22.55
CA THR A 188 23.38 -15.29 23.93
C THR A 188 22.16 -15.14 24.83
N GLN A 189 22.30 -15.47 26.11
CA GLN A 189 21.25 -15.32 27.12
C GLN A 189 21.76 -14.57 28.35
N ASP A 190 20.84 -14.02 29.13
CA ASP A 190 21.13 -13.35 30.41
C ASP A 190 22.10 -12.17 30.26
N LEU A 191 21.83 -11.30 29.28
CA LEU A 191 22.67 -10.15 28.94
C LEU A 191 21.96 -8.85 29.29
N THR A 192 22.68 -7.92 29.91
CA THR A 192 22.25 -6.52 30.04
C THR A 192 23.29 -5.59 29.43
N ILE A 193 22.89 -4.76 28.48
CA ILE A 193 23.71 -3.67 27.94
C ILE A 193 23.04 -2.35 28.32
N GLN A 194 23.79 -1.48 29.00
CA GLN A 194 23.23 -0.25 29.52
C GLN A 194 24.15 0.96 29.50
N ASP A 195 23.55 2.15 29.58
CA ASP A 195 24.24 3.42 29.81
C ASP A 195 25.36 3.70 28.79
N SER A 196 25.22 3.20 27.56
CA SER A 196 26.26 3.22 26.53
C SER A 196 25.91 4.14 25.36
N THR A 197 26.93 4.63 24.65
CA THR A 197 26.79 5.49 23.46
C THR A 197 27.39 4.80 22.24
N ILE A 198 26.62 4.77 21.14
CA ILE A 198 26.96 4.03 19.92
C ILE A 198 26.77 4.94 18.71
N TYR A 199 27.87 5.24 18.02
CA TYR A 199 27.89 5.88 16.71
C TYR A 199 28.37 4.87 15.66
N ASN A 200 27.51 4.53 14.72
CA ASN A 200 27.81 3.54 13.70
C ASN A 200 27.02 3.72 12.40
N GLN A 201 27.25 2.83 11.43
CA GLN A 201 26.64 2.85 10.09
C GLN A 201 25.73 1.64 9.83
N ASP A 202 25.45 0.81 10.84
CA ASP A 202 24.56 -0.37 10.75
C ASP A 202 23.78 -0.55 12.05
N ASP A 203 23.43 -1.78 12.46
CA ASP A 203 22.64 -2.01 13.67
C ASP A 203 23.33 -1.52 14.95
N CYS A 204 22.64 -0.69 15.75
CA CYS A 204 23.14 -0.30 17.08
C CYS A 204 23.30 -1.55 17.96
N ILE A 205 22.35 -2.48 17.83
CA ILE A 205 22.38 -3.83 18.36
C ILE A 205 21.61 -4.74 17.39
N ALA A 206 22.13 -5.94 17.15
CA ALA A 206 21.53 -7.01 16.38
C ALA A 206 21.35 -8.25 17.26
N ILE A 207 20.12 -8.50 17.72
CA ILE A 207 19.78 -9.69 18.53
C ILE A 207 19.32 -10.80 17.59
N ASN A 208 20.23 -11.67 17.20
CA ASN A 208 19.95 -12.70 16.19
C ASN A 208 19.47 -14.04 16.79
N LYS A 209 19.77 -14.30 18.08
CA LYS A 209 19.35 -15.49 18.84
C LYS A 209 19.53 -15.23 20.34
N GLY A 210 18.64 -15.72 21.20
CA GLY A 210 18.86 -15.64 22.64
C GLY A 210 17.63 -15.45 23.51
N SER A 211 17.85 -15.31 24.81
CA SER A 211 16.76 -15.03 25.76
C SER A 211 17.19 -14.18 26.95
N ASN A 212 16.22 -13.51 27.58
CA ASN A 212 16.46 -12.66 28.77
C ASN A 212 17.54 -11.59 28.51
N ILE A 213 17.31 -10.75 27.50
CA ILE A 213 18.23 -9.69 27.07
C ILE A 213 17.61 -8.33 27.39
N ILE A 214 18.36 -7.46 28.06
CA ILE A 214 17.95 -6.09 28.38
C ILE A 214 18.90 -5.11 27.70
N PHE A 215 18.36 -4.22 26.86
CA PHE A 215 19.09 -3.12 26.24
C PHE A 215 18.47 -1.80 26.71
N GLN A 216 19.15 -1.09 27.62
CA GLN A 216 18.54 0.05 28.31
C GLN A 216 19.39 1.30 28.48
N ARG A 217 18.76 2.48 28.42
CA ARG A 217 19.42 3.79 28.65
C ARG A 217 20.63 4.03 27.74
N ASN A 218 20.61 3.47 26.52
CA ASN A 218 21.67 3.67 25.55
C ASN A 218 21.33 4.80 24.57
N THR A 219 22.35 5.38 23.96
CA THR A 219 22.22 6.32 22.83
C THR A 219 22.72 5.66 21.55
N CYS A 220 21.88 5.57 20.53
CA CYS A 220 22.19 5.03 19.20
C CYS A 220 22.16 6.15 18.16
N SER A 221 23.17 6.26 17.30
CA SER A 221 23.24 7.32 16.28
C SER A 221 23.80 6.87 14.94
N GLY A 222 23.18 7.30 13.84
CA GLY A 222 23.72 7.24 12.48
C GLY A 222 23.38 5.97 11.67
N GLY A 223 23.17 4.84 12.35
CA GLY A 223 23.01 3.52 11.71
C GLY A 223 21.57 3.08 11.41
N HIS A 224 21.29 1.78 11.57
CA HIS A 224 20.00 1.15 11.27
C HIS A 224 19.02 1.08 12.46
N GLY A 225 19.38 1.62 13.62
CA GLY A 225 18.56 1.60 14.83
C GLY A 225 18.77 0.34 15.69
N ILE A 226 17.80 0.06 16.56
CA ILE A 226 17.81 -1.11 17.45
C ILE A 226 17.13 -2.27 16.73
N SER A 227 17.84 -3.37 16.53
CA SER A 227 17.35 -4.50 15.74
C SER A 227 17.29 -5.81 16.53
N ILE A 228 16.14 -6.47 16.42
CA ILE A 228 15.98 -7.89 16.70
C ILE A 228 16.02 -8.61 15.35
N GLY A 229 17.10 -9.35 15.12
CA GLY A 229 17.41 -10.01 13.86
C GLY A 229 18.83 -9.72 13.36
N SER A 230 19.21 -10.18 12.15
CA SER A 230 18.37 -10.93 11.21
C SER A 230 18.14 -12.37 11.67
N ILE A 231 16.87 -12.71 11.92
CA ILE A 231 16.49 -14.05 12.40
C ILE A 231 16.65 -15.04 11.25
N SER A 232 17.48 -16.07 11.47
CA SER A 232 17.74 -17.16 10.53
C SER A 232 17.00 -18.43 10.95
N ALA A 233 16.98 -19.44 10.08
CA ALA A 233 16.34 -20.71 10.38
C ALA A 233 16.83 -21.33 11.71
N GLY A 234 15.92 -21.88 12.52
CA GLY A 234 16.22 -22.48 13.82
C GLY A 234 16.52 -21.50 14.96
N ALA A 235 16.51 -20.18 14.72
CA ALA A 235 16.78 -19.21 15.76
C ALA A 235 15.56 -18.97 16.66
N THR A 236 15.80 -18.75 17.95
CA THR A 236 14.76 -18.37 18.93
C THR A 236 15.23 -17.12 19.66
N VAL A 237 14.37 -16.10 19.70
CA VAL A 237 14.55 -14.88 20.48
C VAL A 237 13.36 -14.71 21.41
N THR A 238 13.60 -14.65 22.72
CA THR A 238 12.51 -14.52 23.69
C THR A 238 12.84 -13.69 24.93
N GLY A 239 11.87 -12.93 25.46
CA GLY A 239 12.06 -12.17 26.70
C GLY A 239 13.08 -11.05 26.54
N VAL A 240 12.99 -10.28 25.45
CA VAL A 240 13.85 -9.12 25.20
C VAL A 240 13.17 -7.84 25.67
N GLN A 241 13.92 -6.98 26.36
CA GLN A 241 13.46 -5.69 26.84
C GLN A 241 14.33 -4.56 26.30
N ILE A 242 13.72 -3.63 25.57
CA ILE A 242 14.35 -2.45 24.98
C ILE A 242 13.80 -1.23 25.71
N LEU A 243 14.58 -0.65 26.62
CA LEU A 243 14.07 0.27 27.65
C LEU A 243 14.78 1.63 27.67
N ASN A 244 14.02 2.72 27.57
CA ASN A 244 14.51 4.08 27.79
C ASN A 244 15.75 4.45 26.94
N ASN A 245 15.84 3.95 25.71
CA ASN A 245 16.93 4.28 24.79
C ASN A 245 16.64 5.58 24.03
N LYS A 246 17.70 6.26 23.62
CA LYS A 246 17.66 7.46 22.76
C LYS A 246 18.22 7.12 21.39
N ILE A 247 17.42 7.29 20.34
CA ILE A 247 17.78 6.92 18.96
C ILE A 247 17.78 8.18 18.09
N VAL A 248 18.89 8.47 17.41
CA VAL A 248 19.05 9.74 16.69
C VAL A 248 19.58 9.50 15.29
N ASN A 249 18.95 10.08 14.26
CA ASN A 249 19.45 10.06 12.87
C ASN A 249 19.72 8.66 12.29
N ASN A 250 19.03 7.63 12.80
CA ASN A 250 19.11 6.27 12.27
C ASN A 250 18.13 6.11 11.10
N ASP A 251 18.34 5.11 10.26
CA ASP A 251 17.39 4.73 9.22
C ASP A 251 16.06 4.31 9.83
N GLN A 252 16.11 3.42 10.83
CA GLN A 252 14.96 2.96 11.61
C GLN A 252 15.12 3.34 13.08
N ALA A 253 14.03 3.45 13.84
CA ALA A 253 14.17 3.52 15.29
C ALA A 253 14.21 2.11 15.91
N LEU A 254 13.10 1.38 15.77
CA LEU A 254 12.93 0.04 16.35
C LEU A 254 12.61 -0.96 15.24
N ARG A 255 13.36 -2.08 15.19
CA ARG A 255 13.26 -3.05 14.10
C ARG A 255 13.18 -4.49 14.61
N ILE A 256 12.27 -5.27 14.02
CA ILE A 256 12.31 -6.73 14.01
C ILE A 256 12.46 -7.17 12.56
N LYS A 257 13.49 -7.96 12.23
CA LYS A 257 13.75 -8.43 10.87
C LYS A 257 14.02 -9.94 10.83
N THR A 258 13.25 -10.67 10.02
CA THR A 258 13.42 -12.12 9.82
C THR A 258 13.69 -12.41 8.36
N LYS A 259 14.60 -13.36 8.08
CA LYS A 259 14.87 -13.75 6.69
C LYS A 259 13.62 -14.42 6.09
N ALA A 260 13.29 -14.11 4.85
CA ALA A 260 12.13 -14.66 4.15
C ALA A 260 12.21 -16.19 3.99
N ASP A 261 13.43 -16.73 3.90
CA ASP A 261 13.71 -18.17 3.81
C ASP A 261 13.89 -18.87 5.17
N ALA A 262 13.80 -18.14 6.28
CA ALA A 262 13.96 -18.72 7.61
C ALA A 262 12.78 -19.63 7.96
N THR A 263 13.11 -20.81 8.49
CA THR A 263 12.15 -21.83 8.93
C THR A 263 12.46 -22.27 10.36
N ASN A 264 11.44 -22.79 11.06
CA ASN A 264 11.58 -23.30 12.44
C ASN A 264 12.19 -22.28 13.41
N ALA A 265 11.85 -21.00 13.28
CA ALA A 265 12.38 -19.93 14.11
C ALA A 265 11.26 -19.17 14.84
N SER A 266 11.60 -18.45 15.91
CA SER A 266 10.64 -17.65 16.67
C SER A 266 11.21 -16.36 17.26
N VAL A 267 10.36 -15.33 17.33
CA VAL A 267 10.57 -14.07 18.04
C VAL A 267 9.35 -13.82 18.91
N THR A 268 9.49 -13.91 20.23
CA THR A 268 8.33 -13.79 21.13
C THR A 268 8.63 -13.05 22.42
N GLY A 269 7.63 -12.39 23.00
CA GLY A 269 7.77 -11.74 24.31
C GLY A 269 8.77 -10.59 24.27
N ILE A 270 8.58 -9.68 23.32
CA ILE A 270 9.43 -8.50 23.14
C ILE A 270 8.74 -7.30 23.78
N THR A 271 9.46 -6.54 24.61
CA THR A 271 8.94 -5.35 25.28
C THR A 271 9.75 -4.11 24.91
N PHE A 272 9.06 -3.09 24.41
CA PHE A 272 9.58 -1.74 24.16
C PHE A 272 8.93 -0.76 25.15
N SER A 273 9.73 -0.04 25.92
CA SER A 273 9.21 0.93 26.90
C SER A 273 10.07 2.18 27.00
N GLY A 274 9.45 3.36 26.96
CA GLY A 274 10.12 4.65 27.21
C GLY A 274 11.18 5.06 26.18
N ASN A 275 11.25 4.41 25.02
CA ASN A 275 12.25 4.74 24.01
C ASN A 275 11.90 6.04 23.29
N THR A 276 12.91 6.85 22.97
CA THR A 276 12.75 8.09 22.21
C THR A 276 13.53 8.06 20.91
N ALA A 277 12.97 8.60 19.84
CA ALA A 277 13.65 8.69 18.57
C ALA A 277 13.42 10.01 17.84
N SER A 278 14.44 10.50 17.15
CA SER A 278 14.37 11.72 16.33
C SER A 278 15.24 11.60 15.08
N GLY A 279 14.79 12.19 13.97
CA GLY A 279 15.55 12.17 12.72
C GLY A 279 15.56 10.80 12.04
N THR A 280 14.61 9.94 12.37
CA THR A 280 14.48 8.61 11.76
C THR A 280 14.12 8.73 10.28
N LYS A 281 14.93 8.13 9.40
CA LYS A 281 14.91 8.44 7.95
C LYS A 281 13.93 7.59 7.14
N ARG A 282 13.62 6.37 7.56
CA ARG A 282 12.86 5.38 6.77
C ARG A 282 11.62 4.84 7.48
N PHE A 283 11.76 4.27 8.67
CA PHE A 283 10.67 3.67 9.44
C PHE A 283 10.82 3.98 10.94
N GLY A 284 9.80 4.54 11.58
CA GLY A 284 9.79 4.67 13.04
C GLY A 284 9.87 3.30 13.71
N VAL A 285 8.91 2.43 13.41
CA VAL A 285 8.94 1.01 13.76
C VAL A 285 8.83 0.17 12.48
N ILE A 286 9.62 -0.89 12.36
CA ILE A 286 9.47 -1.87 11.29
C ILE A 286 9.52 -3.30 11.82
N ILE A 287 8.53 -4.11 11.47
CA ILE A 287 8.50 -5.56 11.68
C ILE A 287 8.42 -6.21 10.30
N ASP A 288 9.47 -6.90 9.87
CA ASP A 288 9.64 -7.32 8.48
C ASP A 288 10.08 -8.79 8.35
N GLN A 289 9.23 -9.61 7.74
CA GLN A 289 9.54 -11.00 7.38
C GLN A 289 10.06 -11.20 5.95
N GLY A 290 10.31 -10.11 5.20
CA GLY A 290 10.75 -10.14 3.80
C GLY A 290 12.27 -10.03 3.60
N TYR A 291 13.07 -9.94 4.67
CA TYR A 291 14.52 -9.72 4.57
C TYR A 291 15.22 -10.83 3.74
N PRO A 292 16.20 -10.52 2.86
CA PRO A 292 17.00 -9.29 2.78
C PRO A 292 16.33 -8.11 2.06
N THR A 293 15.26 -8.36 1.31
CA THR A 293 14.53 -7.28 0.64
C THR A 293 13.62 -6.61 1.65
N THR A 294 13.90 -5.36 2.01
CA THR A 294 13.05 -4.60 2.94
C THR A 294 11.62 -4.55 2.41
N LEU A 295 10.66 -5.05 3.20
CA LEU A 295 9.25 -5.21 2.80
C LEU A 295 9.07 -6.04 1.52
N GLY A 296 9.96 -7.02 1.27
CA GLY A 296 9.81 -8.02 0.22
C GLY A 296 8.74 -9.06 0.55
N THR A 297 8.61 -10.10 -0.28
CA THR A 297 7.67 -11.21 -0.02
C THR A 297 7.92 -11.81 1.36
N ALA A 298 6.92 -11.72 2.24
CA ALA A 298 7.03 -12.20 3.60
C ALA A 298 7.17 -13.72 3.66
N GLY A 299 8.13 -14.21 4.45
CA GLY A 299 8.25 -15.62 4.78
C GLY A 299 7.25 -16.07 5.84
N ASN A 300 6.92 -17.36 5.85
CA ASN A 300 5.97 -17.96 6.80
C ASN A 300 6.64 -18.82 7.89
N GLY A 301 7.95 -19.05 7.80
CA GLY A 301 8.66 -20.01 8.65
C GLY A 301 9.17 -19.47 9.99
N VAL A 302 8.91 -18.20 10.30
CA VAL A 302 9.26 -17.57 11.59
C VAL A 302 8.00 -17.15 12.31
N THR A 303 7.79 -17.67 13.53
CA THR A 303 6.68 -17.24 14.38
C THR A 303 7.03 -15.93 15.08
N ILE A 304 6.22 -14.89 14.90
CA ILE A 304 6.35 -13.61 15.62
C ILE A 304 5.11 -13.42 16.49
N SER A 305 5.28 -13.27 17.80
CA SER A 305 4.14 -13.11 18.72
C SER A 305 4.48 -12.30 19.97
N ASN A 306 3.46 -11.76 20.65
CA ASN A 306 3.60 -11.03 21.91
C ASN A 306 4.62 -9.88 21.81
N ILE A 307 4.42 -8.98 20.83
CA ILE A 307 5.22 -7.76 20.65
C ILE A 307 4.51 -6.62 21.37
N ASN A 308 5.17 -6.02 22.36
CA ASN A 308 4.51 -5.12 23.31
C ASN A 308 5.24 -3.76 23.41
N PHE A 309 4.51 -2.69 23.15
CA PHE A 309 4.85 -1.30 23.44
C PHE A 309 4.03 -0.86 24.64
N ILE A 310 4.61 -1.05 25.84
CA ILE A 310 3.91 -0.92 27.12
C ILE A 310 4.77 -0.18 28.15
N GLY A 311 4.19 0.13 29.32
CA GLY A 311 4.87 0.86 30.39
C GLY A 311 4.93 2.36 30.09
N ASN A 312 6.14 2.93 30.03
CA ASN A 312 6.33 4.31 29.63
C ASN A 312 6.14 4.47 28.10
N THR A 313 5.57 5.60 27.69
CA THR A 313 5.35 5.91 26.27
C THR A 313 6.65 5.91 25.48
N ASN A 314 6.66 5.18 24.37
CA ASN A 314 7.68 5.24 23.33
C ASN A 314 7.34 6.41 22.40
N SER A 315 8.22 7.42 22.31
CA SER A 315 7.99 8.64 21.54
C SER A 315 8.96 8.74 20.36
N ILE A 316 8.46 8.47 19.16
CA ILE A 316 9.27 8.39 17.93
C ILE A 316 8.88 9.54 17.00
N ALA A 317 9.85 10.35 16.57
CA ALA A 317 9.67 11.38 15.56
C ALA A 317 10.43 11.00 14.28
N VAL A 318 9.68 10.74 13.20
CA VAL A 318 10.22 10.36 11.90
C VAL A 318 10.30 11.54 10.94
N ALA A 319 11.17 11.47 9.94
CA ALA A 319 11.28 12.47 8.89
C ALA A 319 9.98 12.57 8.04
N PRO A 320 9.71 13.67 7.33
CA PRO A 320 8.46 13.86 6.56
C PRO A 320 8.16 12.76 5.52
N ASN A 321 9.18 12.12 4.94
CA ASN A 321 9.02 11.06 3.94
C ASN A 321 9.22 9.65 4.53
N ALA A 322 9.40 9.55 5.84
CA ALA A 322 9.56 8.28 6.53
C ALA A 322 8.19 7.71 6.90
N GLN A 323 8.07 6.39 6.92
CA GLN A 323 6.89 5.72 7.42
C GLN A 323 6.93 5.68 8.96
N ARG A 324 5.78 5.86 9.60
CA ARG A 324 5.71 5.80 11.06
C ARG A 324 5.89 4.38 11.58
N VAL A 325 5.10 3.46 11.03
CA VAL A 325 5.10 2.04 11.37
C VAL A 325 4.95 1.24 10.08
N ALA A 326 5.72 0.17 9.93
CA ALA A 326 5.59 -0.80 8.84
C ALA A 326 5.56 -2.21 9.41
N VAL A 327 4.57 -3.01 9.00
CA VAL A 327 4.45 -4.42 9.37
C VAL A 327 4.29 -5.23 8.09
N ASN A 328 5.29 -6.04 7.78
CA ASN A 328 5.30 -6.99 6.68
C ASN A 328 5.36 -8.41 7.26
N CYS A 329 4.18 -9.02 7.38
CA CYS A 329 3.96 -10.27 8.08
C CYS A 329 3.37 -11.32 7.13
N GLY A 330 3.92 -12.53 7.20
CA GLY A 330 3.31 -13.73 6.63
C GLY A 330 2.33 -14.35 7.63
N THR A 331 1.93 -15.60 7.38
CA THR A 331 1.00 -16.35 8.25
C THR A 331 1.59 -16.70 9.62
N GLY A 332 2.90 -16.50 9.81
CA GLY A 332 3.61 -16.76 11.07
C GLY A 332 3.48 -15.66 12.14
N CYS A 333 2.93 -14.48 11.80
CA CYS A 333 2.63 -13.46 12.79
C CYS A 333 1.33 -13.78 13.54
N THR A 334 1.43 -14.02 14.84
CA THR A 334 0.34 -14.56 15.67
C THR A 334 0.28 -13.88 17.04
N GLY A 335 -0.81 -14.09 17.78
CA GLY A 335 -1.00 -13.58 19.14
C GLY A 335 -1.32 -12.09 19.21
N ASP A 336 -1.61 -11.62 20.43
CA ASP A 336 -1.97 -10.22 20.67
C ASP A 336 -0.72 -9.35 20.70
N TRP A 337 -0.78 -8.22 19.98
CA TRP A 337 0.28 -7.21 19.97
C TRP A 337 -0.25 -5.96 20.65
N ASP A 338 0.47 -5.45 21.65
CA ASP A 338 0.06 -4.26 22.38
C ASP A 338 0.85 -3.05 21.87
N TRP A 339 0.16 -2.09 21.27
CA TRP A 339 0.73 -0.85 20.75
C TRP A 339 0.38 0.38 21.60
N SER A 340 -0.25 0.18 22.76
CA SER A 340 -0.91 1.23 23.55
C SER A 340 0.02 2.33 24.03
N GLN A 341 1.31 2.04 24.21
CA GLN A 341 2.34 3.01 24.60
C GLN A 341 3.31 3.31 23.45
N LEU A 342 2.84 3.31 22.20
CA LEU A 342 3.58 3.83 21.05
C LEU A 342 2.97 5.14 20.54
N THR A 343 3.79 6.18 20.45
CA THR A 343 3.45 7.43 19.76
C THR A 343 4.49 7.70 18.69
N VAL A 344 4.06 7.75 17.44
CA VAL A 344 4.92 8.11 16.30
C VAL A 344 4.40 9.38 15.62
N THR A 345 5.27 10.35 15.39
CA THR A 345 4.95 11.66 14.79
C THR A 345 5.83 11.92 13.55
N GLY A 346 5.42 12.83 12.67
CA GLY A 346 6.08 13.05 11.36
C GLY A 346 5.46 12.21 10.23
N GLY A 347 6.22 11.92 9.18
CA GLY A 347 5.77 11.10 8.04
C GLY A 347 4.75 11.75 7.09
N SER A 348 4.40 11.05 6.01
CA SER A 348 3.46 11.53 4.98
C SER A 348 2.03 11.50 5.54
N GLU A 349 1.32 12.63 5.51
CA GLU A 349 0.03 12.82 6.21
C GLU A 349 -1.06 11.83 5.77
N THR A 350 -1.10 11.46 4.48
CA THR A 350 -2.14 10.57 3.94
C THR A 350 -1.88 9.11 4.26
N GLU A 351 -0.66 8.63 4.05
CA GLU A 351 -0.25 7.26 4.38
C GLU A 351 -0.34 7.01 5.87
N THR A 352 0.03 8.00 6.67
CA THR A 352 -0.15 8.00 8.12
C THR A 352 -1.61 7.81 8.50
N ALA A 353 -2.50 8.70 8.03
CA ALA A 353 -3.88 8.69 8.47
C ALA A 353 -4.62 7.41 8.05
N ILE A 354 -4.20 6.78 6.94
CA ILE A 354 -4.74 5.50 6.49
C ILE A 354 -4.13 4.34 7.29
N SER A 355 -2.80 4.33 7.48
CA SER A 355 -2.11 3.30 8.27
C SER A 355 -2.58 3.29 9.72
N ASP A 356 -2.78 4.45 10.34
CA ASP A 356 -3.31 4.56 11.71
C ASP A 356 -4.69 3.91 11.83
N LEU A 357 -5.56 4.03 10.82
CA LEU A 357 -6.87 3.36 10.81
C LEU A 357 -6.75 1.85 10.59
N LEU A 358 -5.77 1.40 9.81
CA LEU A 358 -5.53 -0.03 9.56
C LEU A 358 -4.96 -0.74 10.79
N ILE A 359 -4.14 -0.06 11.61
CA ILE A 359 -3.56 -0.59 12.84
C ILE A 359 -4.62 -0.92 13.90
N VAL A 360 -5.78 -0.24 13.88
CA VAL A 360 -6.89 -0.48 14.82
C VAL A 360 -7.61 -1.82 14.56
N LEU A 361 -7.39 -2.46 13.41
CA LEU A 361 -8.04 -3.72 13.09
C LEU A 361 -7.31 -4.90 13.76
N ASN A 362 -7.92 -5.46 14.82
CA ASN A 362 -7.42 -6.68 15.47
C ASN A 362 -7.49 -7.91 14.56
N ASN A 363 -8.38 -7.92 13.55
CA ASN A 363 -8.48 -8.94 12.51
C ASN A 363 -8.84 -8.27 11.16
N PRO A 364 -8.16 -8.60 10.04
CA PRO A 364 -8.45 -8.02 8.71
C PRO A 364 -9.88 -8.23 8.19
N SER A 365 -10.62 -9.19 8.75
CA SER A 365 -12.01 -9.52 8.42
C SER A 365 -13.06 -8.86 9.34
N ASP A 366 -12.63 -8.18 10.42
CA ASP A 366 -13.52 -7.48 11.34
C ASP A 366 -13.88 -6.07 10.84
N VAL A 367 -14.33 -6.02 9.58
CA VAL A 367 -14.72 -4.79 8.90
C VAL A 367 -16.20 -4.83 8.55
N ARG A 368 -16.90 -3.71 8.74
CA ARG A 368 -18.36 -3.62 8.59
C ARG A 368 -18.78 -2.36 7.84
N LEU A 369 -19.70 -2.53 6.90
CA LEU A 369 -20.41 -1.42 6.26
C LEU A 369 -21.49 -0.92 7.21
N ASN A 370 -21.43 0.35 7.60
CA ASN A 370 -22.46 0.99 8.43
C ASN A 370 -23.68 1.37 7.56
N ARG A 371 -24.32 0.37 6.93
CA ARG A 371 -25.37 0.55 5.92
C ARG A 371 -26.47 1.50 6.37
N ALA A 372 -27.00 1.31 7.58
CA ALA A 372 -28.13 2.08 8.09
C ALA A 372 -27.81 3.58 8.19
N ILE A 373 -26.61 3.95 8.67
CA ILE A 373 -26.25 5.35 8.84
C ILE A 373 -25.96 6.03 7.50
N HIS A 374 -25.35 5.32 6.55
CA HIS A 374 -25.14 5.84 5.19
C HIS A 374 -26.45 5.99 4.42
N ALA A 375 -27.37 5.02 4.55
CA ALA A 375 -28.71 5.10 3.98
C ALA A 375 -29.51 6.28 4.54
N GLN A 376 -29.53 6.43 5.88
CA GLN A 376 -30.20 7.56 6.52
C GLN A 376 -29.62 8.89 6.06
N TRP A 377 -28.28 8.99 5.99
CA TRP A 377 -27.59 10.20 5.55
C TRP A 377 -27.92 10.57 4.10
N ALA A 378 -27.91 9.61 3.17
CA ALA A 378 -28.23 9.83 1.76
C ALA A 378 -29.72 10.18 1.57
N TYR A 379 -30.62 9.49 2.28
CA TYR A 379 -32.05 9.79 2.26
C TYR A 379 -32.36 11.17 2.82
N THR A 380 -31.75 11.54 3.95
CA THR A 380 -31.90 12.88 4.56
C THR A 380 -31.46 13.97 3.59
N SER A 381 -30.31 13.78 2.91
CA SER A 381 -29.80 14.70 1.90
C SER A 381 -30.78 14.91 0.73
N LEU A 382 -31.53 13.86 0.35
CA LEU A 382 -32.53 13.92 -0.71
C LEU A 382 -33.85 14.56 -0.28
N VAL A 383 -34.29 14.37 0.97
CA VAL A 383 -35.62 14.78 1.44
C VAL A 383 -35.65 16.10 2.19
N GLN A 384 -34.66 16.37 3.04
CA GLN A 384 -34.62 17.58 3.87
C GLN A 384 -33.90 18.76 3.19
N GLY A 385 -33.22 18.50 2.08
CA GLY A 385 -32.39 19.47 1.40
C GLY A 385 -30.97 19.54 1.97
N LEU A 386 -30.15 20.37 1.34
CA LEU A 386 -28.72 20.50 1.64
C LEU A 386 -28.41 21.83 2.33
N PRO A 387 -27.42 21.88 3.23
CA PRO A 387 -27.01 23.12 3.90
C PRO A 387 -26.37 24.13 2.93
N SER A 388 -26.29 25.40 3.33
CA SER A 388 -25.80 26.53 2.52
C SER A 388 -24.42 26.33 1.90
N ARG A 389 -23.56 25.47 2.47
CA ARG A 389 -22.27 25.12 1.86
C ARG A 389 -22.39 24.48 0.47
N TYR A 390 -23.57 23.98 0.08
CA TYR A 390 -23.84 23.43 -1.25
C TYR A 390 -24.28 24.48 -2.27
N THR A 391 -24.30 25.78 -1.93
CA THR A 391 -24.56 26.85 -2.92
C THR A 391 -23.55 26.81 -4.08
N SER A 392 -22.31 26.34 -3.86
CA SER A 392 -21.34 26.12 -4.94
C SER A 392 -21.74 25.03 -5.94
N GLN A 393 -22.77 24.23 -5.61
CA GLN A 393 -23.30 23.13 -6.42
C GLN A 393 -24.73 23.43 -6.91
N ASP A 394 -25.16 24.70 -6.91
CA ASP A 394 -26.51 25.08 -7.37
C ASP A 394 -26.73 24.83 -8.87
N ALA A 395 -25.66 24.79 -9.67
CA ALA A 395 -25.69 24.35 -11.07
C ALA A 395 -25.52 22.82 -11.23
N SER A 396 -25.66 22.06 -10.14
CA SER A 396 -25.47 20.60 -10.09
C SER A 396 -26.54 19.90 -9.25
N GLN A 397 -27.75 20.47 -9.16
CA GLN A 397 -28.85 19.84 -8.43
C GLN A 397 -29.19 18.43 -8.96
N PRO A 398 -29.28 18.18 -10.29
CA PRO A 398 -29.45 16.82 -10.82
C PRO A 398 -28.38 15.84 -10.37
N TRP A 399 -27.13 16.28 -10.23
CA TRP A 399 -26.03 15.42 -9.75
C TRP A 399 -26.20 15.04 -8.28
N LEU A 400 -26.55 16.00 -7.43
CA LEU A 400 -26.78 15.75 -5.99
C LEU A 400 -27.91 14.73 -5.79
N ILE A 401 -28.98 14.86 -6.59
CA ILE A 401 -30.11 13.93 -6.59
C ILE A 401 -29.69 12.56 -7.11
N TYR A 402 -29.03 12.49 -8.27
CA TYR A 402 -28.53 11.24 -8.85
C TYR A 402 -27.64 10.48 -7.87
N TRP A 403 -26.64 11.16 -7.29
CA TRP A 403 -25.70 10.54 -6.36
C TRP A 403 -26.40 9.99 -5.11
N ALA A 404 -27.35 10.73 -4.54
CA ALA A 404 -28.11 10.26 -3.39
C ALA A 404 -29.02 9.06 -3.77
N SER A 405 -29.74 9.15 -4.88
CA SER A 405 -30.62 8.08 -5.37
C SER A 405 -29.86 6.81 -5.74
N GLN A 406 -28.70 6.92 -6.39
CA GLN A 406 -27.89 5.78 -6.77
C GLN A 406 -27.18 5.17 -5.56
N ALA A 407 -26.69 5.97 -4.61
CA ALA A 407 -26.14 5.47 -3.35
C ALA A 407 -27.17 4.65 -2.55
N LEU A 408 -28.41 5.14 -2.42
CA LEU A 408 -29.51 4.41 -1.79
C LEU A 408 -29.79 3.09 -2.52
N THR A 409 -29.78 3.12 -3.85
CA THR A 409 -30.00 1.93 -4.68
C THR A 409 -28.89 0.88 -4.49
N CYS A 410 -27.62 1.30 -4.48
CA CYS A 410 -26.48 0.43 -4.17
C CYS A 410 -26.61 -0.19 -2.77
N LEU A 411 -27.08 0.57 -1.78
CA LEU A 411 -27.31 0.08 -0.42
C LEU A 411 -28.52 -0.86 -0.28
N GLY A 412 -29.32 -1.04 -1.33
CA GLY A 412 -30.53 -1.87 -1.32
C GLY A 412 -31.77 -1.15 -0.77
N ILE A 413 -31.77 0.18 -0.74
CA ILE A 413 -32.87 0.99 -0.22
C ILE A 413 -33.78 1.45 -1.36
N ARG A 414 -35.05 1.05 -1.30
CA ARG A 414 -36.09 1.50 -2.24
C ARG A 414 -36.72 2.80 -1.73
N LEU A 415 -36.81 3.79 -2.60
CA LEU A 415 -37.59 5.00 -2.35
C LEU A 415 -39.10 4.72 -2.41
N GLU A 416 -39.85 5.32 -1.48
CA GLU A 416 -41.31 5.31 -1.48
C GLU A 416 -41.89 6.12 -2.64
N ASP A 417 -43.07 5.73 -3.13
CA ASP A 417 -43.69 6.32 -4.32
C ASP A 417 -43.89 7.86 -4.24
N PRO A 418 -44.29 8.47 -3.10
CA PRO A 418 -44.35 9.93 -2.99
C PRO A 418 -42.98 10.60 -3.14
N THR A 419 -41.94 9.98 -2.60
CA THR A 419 -40.56 10.51 -2.73
C THR A 419 -40.08 10.36 -4.16
N LYS A 420 -40.35 9.22 -4.81
CA LYS A 420 -40.07 9.03 -6.24
C LYS A 420 -40.75 10.09 -7.10
N GLN A 421 -42.04 10.35 -6.86
CA GLN A 421 -42.78 11.36 -7.62
C GLN A 421 -42.18 12.76 -7.44
N ARG A 422 -41.86 13.16 -6.19
CA ARG A 422 -41.20 14.44 -5.94
C ARG A 422 -39.85 14.56 -6.65
N THR A 423 -39.07 13.48 -6.69
CA THR A 423 -37.81 13.43 -7.44
C THR A 423 -38.05 13.58 -8.94
N ILE A 424 -39.04 12.87 -9.51
CA ILE A 424 -39.42 13.00 -10.93
C ILE A 424 -39.79 14.45 -11.25
N ASP A 425 -40.70 15.05 -10.47
CA ASP A 425 -41.18 16.41 -10.69
C ASP A 425 -40.03 17.44 -10.61
N THR A 426 -39.10 17.26 -9.66
CA THR A 426 -37.92 18.11 -9.50
C THR A 426 -36.97 18.00 -10.69
N ILE A 427 -36.70 16.78 -11.17
CA ILE A 427 -35.83 16.58 -12.34
C ILE A 427 -36.48 17.13 -13.60
N LEU A 428 -37.78 16.91 -13.81
CA LEU A 428 -38.48 17.42 -14.98
C LEU A 428 -38.55 18.95 -15.02
N ALA A 429 -38.56 19.62 -13.86
CA ALA A 429 -38.45 21.09 -13.79
C ALA A 429 -37.11 21.64 -14.33
N ASN A 430 -36.08 20.79 -14.41
CA ASN A 430 -34.77 21.14 -14.99
C ASN A 430 -34.71 20.89 -16.50
N GLN A 431 -35.74 20.28 -17.10
CA GLN A 431 -35.76 20.04 -18.54
C GLN A 431 -35.91 21.36 -19.30
N HIS A 432 -34.97 21.64 -20.19
CA HIS A 432 -34.97 22.89 -20.93
C HIS A 432 -35.88 22.81 -22.17
N PRO A 433 -36.65 23.86 -22.51
CA PRO A 433 -37.52 23.87 -23.69
C PRO A 433 -36.81 23.61 -25.01
N ASP A 434 -35.55 24.03 -25.14
CA ASP A 434 -34.70 23.78 -26.33
C ASP A 434 -33.99 22.42 -26.32
N GLY A 435 -34.23 21.58 -25.31
CA GLY A 435 -33.68 20.23 -25.18
C GLY A 435 -32.53 20.10 -24.18
N GLY A 436 -32.41 18.90 -23.61
CA GLY A 436 -31.50 18.61 -22.50
C GLY A 436 -32.04 19.08 -21.14
N PHE A 437 -31.22 18.97 -20.11
CA PHE A 437 -31.52 19.43 -18.75
C PHE A 437 -30.44 20.41 -18.27
N GLY A 438 -30.85 21.41 -17.50
CA GLY A 438 -29.97 22.35 -16.82
C GLY A 438 -29.55 21.89 -15.42
N GLY A 439 -28.66 22.66 -14.79
CA GLY A 439 -28.17 22.41 -13.42
C GLY A 439 -29.18 22.67 -12.31
N GLY A 440 -30.30 23.32 -12.64
CA GLY A 440 -31.43 23.66 -11.79
C GLY A 440 -32.53 24.34 -12.64
N PRO A 441 -33.71 24.64 -12.07
CA PRO A 441 -34.84 25.17 -12.84
C PRO A 441 -34.50 26.50 -13.52
N GLY A 442 -34.78 26.60 -14.82
CA GLY A 442 -34.51 27.81 -15.61
C GLY A 442 -33.05 28.04 -16.02
N GLN A 443 -32.12 27.16 -15.63
CA GLN A 443 -30.74 27.22 -16.11
C GLN A 443 -30.61 26.66 -17.54
N ILE A 444 -29.60 27.12 -18.28
CA ILE A 444 -29.29 26.64 -19.63
C ILE A 444 -28.99 25.13 -19.64
N PRO A 445 -29.31 24.40 -20.73
CA PRO A 445 -29.05 22.97 -20.79
C PRO A 445 -27.56 22.68 -20.90
N HIS A 446 -27.13 21.59 -20.29
CA HIS A 446 -25.73 21.17 -20.26
C HIS A 446 -25.64 19.63 -20.29
N LEU A 447 -24.64 19.08 -20.99
CA LEU A 447 -24.51 17.62 -21.19
C LEU A 447 -24.42 16.84 -19.86
N LEU A 448 -23.63 17.33 -18.91
CA LEU A 448 -23.44 16.69 -17.60
C LEU A 448 -24.73 16.56 -16.75
N PRO A 449 -25.48 17.63 -16.43
CA PRO A 449 -26.76 17.48 -15.72
C PRO A 449 -27.84 16.78 -16.56
N THR A 450 -27.73 16.76 -17.89
CA THR A 450 -28.57 15.91 -18.76
C THR A 450 -28.35 14.42 -18.46
N TYR A 451 -27.10 13.97 -18.34
CA TYR A 451 -26.78 12.62 -17.86
C TYR A 451 -27.39 12.34 -16.48
N ALA A 452 -27.12 13.21 -15.51
CA ALA A 452 -27.58 12.98 -14.13
C ALA A 452 -29.12 12.95 -14.04
N SER A 453 -29.81 13.77 -14.83
CA SER A 453 -31.26 13.81 -14.91
C SER A 453 -31.83 12.50 -15.47
N VAL A 454 -31.31 12.04 -16.62
CA VAL A 454 -31.79 10.81 -17.27
C VAL A 454 -31.47 9.57 -16.42
N CYS A 455 -30.27 9.49 -15.83
CA CYS A 455 -29.92 8.43 -14.89
C CYS A 455 -30.80 8.45 -13.63
N THR A 456 -31.14 9.63 -13.10
CA THR A 456 -32.10 9.73 -12.00
C THR A 456 -33.48 9.21 -12.42
N LEU A 457 -33.97 9.61 -13.59
CA LEU A 457 -35.24 9.11 -14.14
C LEU A 457 -35.20 7.60 -14.42
N ALA A 458 -34.05 7.02 -14.73
CA ALA A 458 -33.90 5.55 -14.81
C ALA A 458 -34.14 4.87 -13.45
N ILE A 459 -33.72 5.51 -12.35
CA ILE A 459 -33.85 4.97 -10.98
C ILE A 459 -35.28 5.13 -10.44
N VAL A 460 -35.88 6.31 -10.61
CA VAL A 460 -37.18 6.64 -9.96
C VAL A 460 -38.38 6.64 -10.91
N GLY A 461 -38.13 6.77 -12.22
CA GLY A 461 -39.15 6.93 -13.24
C GLY A 461 -39.81 5.62 -13.67
N ARG A 462 -40.81 5.78 -14.53
CA ARG A 462 -41.67 4.73 -15.08
C ARG A 462 -42.38 5.24 -16.35
N PRO A 463 -42.96 4.36 -17.16
CA PRO A 463 -43.87 4.76 -18.24
C PRO A 463 -45.14 5.45 -17.71
N GLY A 464 -45.79 6.24 -18.56
CA GLY A 464 -47.09 6.86 -18.34
C GLY A 464 -47.05 8.34 -17.93
N GLU A 465 -48.25 8.91 -17.78
CA GLU A 465 -48.42 10.28 -17.30
C GLU A 465 -47.79 10.44 -15.90
N LYS A 466 -46.99 11.50 -15.72
CA LYS A 466 -46.20 11.77 -14.50
C LYS A 466 -45.16 10.68 -14.16
N GLY A 467 -44.90 9.74 -15.07
CA GLY A 467 -43.94 8.66 -14.88
C GLY A 467 -42.48 9.10 -15.02
N GLY A 468 -42.22 10.23 -15.66
CA GLY A 468 -40.89 10.77 -15.91
C GLY A 468 -40.33 10.39 -17.27
N TRP A 469 -40.58 9.17 -17.75
CA TRP A 469 -39.99 8.68 -19.01
C TRP A 469 -40.65 9.31 -20.25
N ASP A 470 -41.98 9.35 -20.29
CA ASP A 470 -42.73 9.92 -21.42
C ASP A 470 -42.66 11.43 -21.53
N GLN A 471 -42.24 12.09 -20.45
CA GLN A 471 -42.08 13.53 -20.40
C GLN A 471 -40.70 13.99 -20.89
N ILE A 472 -39.78 13.07 -21.19
CA ILE A 472 -38.49 13.41 -21.81
C ILE A 472 -38.71 13.73 -23.28
N ASN A 473 -38.42 14.96 -23.68
CA ASN A 473 -38.50 15.38 -25.06
C ASN A 473 -37.27 14.89 -25.85
N ARG A 474 -37.35 13.65 -26.34
CA ARG A 474 -36.27 12.97 -27.10
C ARG A 474 -35.83 13.76 -28.33
N GLN A 475 -36.78 14.34 -29.07
CA GLN A 475 -36.49 15.13 -30.27
C GLN A 475 -35.69 16.40 -29.93
N LYS A 476 -36.11 17.14 -28.91
CA LYS A 476 -35.37 18.33 -28.44
C LYS A 476 -34.02 17.95 -27.86
N CYS A 477 -33.92 16.84 -27.13
CA CYS A 477 -32.65 16.33 -26.63
C CYS A 477 -31.66 16.03 -27.77
N TYR A 478 -32.12 15.38 -28.84
CA TYR A 478 -31.30 15.15 -30.03
C TYR A 478 -30.87 16.45 -30.71
N GLU A 479 -31.80 17.42 -30.88
CA GLU A 479 -31.48 18.74 -31.43
C GLU A 479 -30.43 19.47 -30.58
N PHE A 480 -30.51 19.36 -29.26
CA PHE A 480 -29.49 19.89 -28.36
C PHE A 480 -28.13 19.21 -28.58
N PHE A 481 -28.08 17.88 -28.64
CA PHE A 481 -26.85 17.14 -28.89
C PHE A 481 -26.20 17.48 -30.23
N MET A 482 -27.01 17.67 -31.28
CA MET A 482 -26.51 18.12 -32.58
C MET A 482 -25.95 19.54 -32.55
N ARG A 483 -26.50 20.44 -31.72
CA ARG A 483 -25.88 21.77 -31.49
C ARG A 483 -24.55 21.68 -30.74
N MET A 484 -24.37 20.66 -29.91
CA MET A 484 -23.13 20.44 -29.14
C MET A 484 -22.02 19.77 -29.95
N LYS A 485 -22.39 19.03 -31.01
CA LYS A 485 -21.46 18.31 -31.88
C LYS A 485 -20.48 19.26 -32.56
N GLN A 486 -19.18 18.97 -32.43
CA GLN A 486 -18.11 19.68 -33.12
C GLN A 486 -17.66 18.92 -34.38
N PRO A 487 -17.06 19.61 -35.37
CA PRO A 487 -16.62 18.97 -36.62
C PRO A 487 -15.55 17.90 -36.41
N ASP A 488 -14.80 17.94 -35.31
CA ASP A 488 -13.73 16.99 -34.99
C ASP A 488 -14.21 15.72 -34.29
N GLY A 489 -15.52 15.58 -34.07
CA GLY A 489 -16.15 14.46 -33.38
C GLY A 489 -16.26 14.64 -31.86
N SER A 490 -15.74 15.75 -31.32
CA SER A 490 -15.93 16.10 -29.92
C SER A 490 -17.30 16.77 -29.69
N PHE A 491 -17.62 17.03 -28.43
CA PHE A 491 -18.84 17.74 -28.03
C PHE A 491 -18.50 18.83 -27.03
N ILE A 492 -19.02 20.04 -27.29
CA ILE A 492 -18.99 21.13 -26.31
C ILE A 492 -20.08 20.87 -25.26
N VAL A 493 -19.83 21.14 -23.99
CA VAL A 493 -20.75 20.71 -22.92
C VAL A 493 -22.02 21.57 -22.79
N ASN A 494 -21.94 22.83 -23.25
CA ASN A 494 -23.05 23.72 -23.54
C ASN A 494 -22.57 24.77 -24.57
N LYS A 495 -23.42 25.72 -24.97
CA LYS A 495 -23.03 26.79 -25.89
C LYS A 495 -21.91 27.66 -25.27
N ASP A 496 -20.80 27.81 -26.00
CA ASP A 496 -19.63 28.65 -25.64
C ASP A 496 -18.81 28.15 -24.42
N ALA A 497 -18.91 26.86 -24.07
CA ALA A 497 -18.15 26.24 -22.96
C ALA A 497 -17.01 25.31 -23.39
N GLU A 498 -16.54 24.47 -22.48
CA GLU A 498 -15.43 23.56 -22.71
C GLU A 498 -15.78 22.34 -23.58
N VAL A 499 -14.74 21.74 -24.15
CA VAL A 499 -14.78 20.45 -24.85
C VAL A 499 -13.88 19.47 -24.09
N ASP A 500 -14.46 18.38 -23.62
CA ASP A 500 -13.73 17.24 -23.07
C ASP A 500 -14.57 15.96 -23.09
N VAL A 501 -13.92 14.82 -22.81
CA VAL A 501 -14.52 13.49 -22.88
C VAL A 501 -15.70 13.28 -21.91
N ARG A 502 -15.89 14.12 -20.88
CA ARG A 502 -17.08 14.04 -20.00
C ARG A 502 -18.34 14.34 -20.79
N GLY A 503 -18.29 15.37 -21.65
CA GLY A 503 -19.39 15.74 -22.54
C GLY A 503 -19.79 14.57 -23.44
N THR A 504 -18.80 13.94 -24.09
CA THR A 504 -18.98 12.75 -24.93
C THR A 504 -19.61 11.59 -24.15
N TYR A 505 -19.10 11.26 -22.97
CA TYR A 505 -19.66 10.18 -22.14
C TYR A 505 -21.09 10.45 -21.72
N CYS A 506 -21.37 11.65 -21.20
CA CYS A 506 -22.71 12.02 -20.75
C CYS A 506 -23.73 11.97 -21.90
N LEU A 507 -23.35 12.50 -23.07
CA LEU A 507 -24.18 12.47 -24.26
C LEU A 507 -24.45 11.05 -24.73
N LEU A 508 -23.42 10.21 -24.85
CA LEU A 508 -23.57 8.84 -25.35
C LEU A 508 -24.42 7.99 -24.41
N VAL A 509 -24.25 8.10 -23.09
CA VAL A 509 -25.13 7.40 -22.15
C VAL A 509 -26.59 7.77 -22.36
N VAL A 510 -26.88 9.07 -22.42
CA VAL A 510 -28.25 9.56 -22.60
C VAL A 510 -28.81 9.13 -23.95
N ALA A 511 -28.01 9.29 -25.01
CA ALA A 511 -28.44 8.96 -26.35
C ALA A 511 -28.69 7.45 -26.53
N THR A 512 -27.89 6.61 -25.87
CA THR A 512 -28.12 5.17 -25.80
C THR A 512 -29.39 4.84 -25.02
N LEU A 513 -29.54 5.30 -23.78
CA LEU A 513 -30.70 4.97 -22.94
C LEU A 513 -32.04 5.43 -23.54
N LEU A 514 -32.02 6.58 -24.22
CA LEU A 514 -33.20 7.17 -24.86
C LEU A 514 -33.37 6.74 -26.32
N ASP A 515 -32.54 5.85 -26.87
CA ASP A 515 -32.63 5.41 -28.26
C ASP A 515 -32.67 6.59 -29.26
N ILE A 516 -31.69 7.49 -29.16
CA ILE A 516 -31.57 8.69 -30.02
C ILE A 516 -30.17 8.82 -30.66
N LEU A 517 -29.41 7.73 -30.73
CA LEU A 517 -28.14 7.68 -31.46
C LEU A 517 -28.39 7.56 -32.98
N THR A 518 -27.66 8.36 -33.75
CA THR A 518 -27.63 8.27 -35.23
C THR A 518 -26.18 8.25 -35.72
N PRO A 519 -25.91 7.70 -36.92
CA PRO A 519 -24.57 7.76 -37.52
C PRO A 519 -24.03 9.19 -37.60
N GLU A 520 -24.89 10.16 -37.95
CA GLU A 520 -24.53 11.58 -38.01
C GLU A 520 -24.10 12.13 -36.65
N LEU A 521 -24.85 11.84 -35.58
CA LEU A 521 -24.55 12.36 -34.25
C LEU A 521 -23.16 11.92 -33.78
N VAL A 522 -22.78 10.67 -34.02
CA VAL A 522 -21.52 10.10 -33.51
C VAL A 522 -20.36 10.11 -34.50
N GLU A 523 -20.55 10.63 -35.72
CA GLU A 523 -19.48 10.72 -36.71
C GLU A 523 -18.22 11.40 -36.15
N GLY A 524 -17.05 10.77 -36.33
CA GLY A 524 -15.75 11.30 -35.87
C GLY A 524 -15.46 11.11 -34.37
N THR A 525 -16.42 10.61 -33.58
CA THR A 525 -16.27 10.52 -32.12
C THR A 525 -15.21 9.49 -31.71
N SER A 526 -15.08 8.39 -32.45
CA SER A 526 -14.04 7.37 -32.23
C SER A 526 -12.64 7.96 -32.38
N GLU A 527 -12.43 8.77 -33.41
CA GLU A 527 -11.17 9.48 -33.68
C GLU A 527 -10.83 10.48 -32.56
N PHE A 528 -11.82 11.25 -32.10
CA PHE A 528 -11.66 12.15 -30.95
C PHE A 528 -11.24 11.39 -29.69
N LEU A 529 -11.99 10.35 -29.30
CA LEU A 529 -11.67 9.54 -28.11
C LEU A 529 -10.26 8.94 -28.19
N ARG A 530 -9.93 8.34 -29.34
CA ARG A 530 -8.60 7.77 -29.59
C ARG A 530 -7.51 8.80 -29.40
N SER A 531 -7.69 10.01 -29.93
CA SER A 531 -6.70 11.07 -29.83
C SER A 531 -6.48 11.60 -28.41
N CYS A 532 -7.37 11.29 -27.46
CA CYS A 532 -7.21 11.64 -26.05
C CYS A 532 -6.31 10.67 -25.28
N GLN A 533 -5.91 9.52 -25.85
CA GLN A 533 -5.01 8.58 -25.16
C GLN A 533 -3.59 9.14 -25.07
N THR A 534 -3.04 9.20 -23.86
CA THR A 534 -1.70 9.75 -23.59
C THR A 534 -0.60 8.70 -23.72
N TYR A 535 0.66 9.15 -23.60
CA TYR A 535 1.81 8.25 -23.58
C TYR A 535 1.80 7.29 -22.37
N GLU A 536 1.20 7.68 -21.25
CA GLU A 536 1.12 6.88 -20.02
C GLU A 536 0.20 5.67 -20.20
N GLY A 537 -0.83 5.80 -21.04
CA GLY A 537 -1.78 4.74 -21.38
C GLY A 537 -3.24 5.08 -21.06
N GLY A 538 -3.49 5.90 -20.05
CA GLY A 538 -4.82 6.48 -19.78
C GLY A 538 -5.12 7.68 -20.69
N PHE A 539 -6.29 8.29 -20.51
CA PHE A 539 -6.81 9.36 -21.37
C PHE A 539 -6.78 10.72 -20.67
N ALA A 540 -6.41 11.73 -21.44
CA ALA A 540 -6.54 13.13 -21.07
C ALA A 540 -7.98 13.62 -21.21
N SER A 541 -8.23 14.86 -20.78
CA SER A 541 -9.54 15.49 -20.89
C SER A 541 -10.00 15.65 -22.34
N SER A 542 -9.08 16.00 -23.23
CA SER A 542 -9.38 16.35 -24.62
C SER A 542 -8.13 16.20 -25.48
N SER A 543 -8.25 16.52 -26.77
CA SER A 543 -7.13 16.65 -27.71
C SER A 543 -7.35 17.89 -28.58
N HIS A 544 -6.28 18.43 -29.16
CA HIS A 544 -6.36 19.63 -29.98
C HIS A 544 -6.51 19.26 -31.47
N PRO A 545 -7.64 19.57 -32.13
CA PRO A 545 -7.78 19.42 -33.57
C PRO A 545 -7.11 20.57 -34.33
N TYR A 546 -6.70 20.30 -35.57
CA TYR A 546 -6.30 21.34 -36.53
C TYR A 546 -7.36 21.42 -37.64
N TYR A 547 -7.64 22.62 -38.14
CA TYR A 547 -8.68 22.85 -39.15
C TYR A 547 -8.11 23.54 -40.39
N SER A 548 -8.61 23.19 -41.57
CA SER A 548 -8.39 23.99 -42.78
C SER A 548 -9.38 25.16 -42.84
N ALA A 549 -8.91 26.31 -43.31
CA ALA A 549 -9.74 27.47 -43.59
C ALA A 549 -10.43 27.43 -44.97
N GLU A 550 -10.27 26.33 -45.72
CA GLU A 550 -10.85 26.19 -47.06
C GLU A 550 -12.33 25.74 -47.01
N GLY A 551 -13.23 26.59 -47.51
CA GLY A 551 -14.66 26.32 -47.68
C GLY A 551 -15.58 26.90 -46.60
N ASP A 552 -16.89 26.66 -46.72
CA ASP A 552 -17.93 27.20 -45.81
C ASP A 552 -18.01 26.44 -44.46
N LYS A 553 -17.31 25.31 -44.30
CA LYS A 553 -17.32 24.51 -43.07
C LYS A 553 -15.88 24.13 -42.66
N PRO A 554 -15.50 24.27 -41.38
CA PRO A 554 -14.19 23.84 -40.90
C PRO A 554 -13.99 22.34 -41.15
N ARG A 555 -12.98 21.98 -41.94
CA ARG A 555 -12.59 20.58 -42.15
C ARG A 555 -11.43 20.26 -41.21
N VAL A 556 -11.57 19.17 -40.47
CA VAL A 556 -10.52 18.69 -39.58
C VAL A 556 -9.42 18.07 -40.40
N LEU A 557 -8.20 18.51 -40.15
CA LEU A 557 -7.03 18.01 -40.82
C LEU A 557 -6.56 16.69 -40.20
N SER A 558 -5.78 15.91 -40.97
CA SER A 558 -5.36 14.55 -40.60
C SER A 558 -4.11 14.50 -39.71
N GLU A 559 -3.56 15.64 -39.29
CA GLU A 559 -2.39 15.66 -38.40
C GLU A 559 -2.71 15.05 -37.03
N VAL A 560 -1.64 14.65 -36.35
CA VAL A 560 -1.72 14.13 -35.00
C VAL A 560 -2.28 15.21 -34.06
N ARG A 561 -3.42 14.92 -33.45
CA ARG A 561 -4.03 15.78 -32.43
C ARG A 561 -3.30 15.58 -31.10
N PRO A 562 -2.56 16.58 -30.57
CA PRO A 562 -1.90 16.44 -29.28
C PRO A 562 -2.94 16.37 -28.15
N THR A 563 -2.68 15.53 -27.15
CA THR A 563 -3.51 15.42 -25.95
C THR A 563 -3.45 16.69 -25.12
N LEU A 564 -4.59 17.13 -24.58
CA LEU A 564 -4.72 18.28 -23.69
C LEU A 564 -4.88 17.80 -22.23
N GLY A 565 -3.74 17.64 -21.56
CA GLY A 565 -3.64 17.24 -20.15
C GLY A 565 -3.02 15.87 -19.91
N GLU A 566 -2.95 15.49 -18.64
CA GLU A 566 -2.42 14.20 -18.16
C GLU A 566 -3.46 13.08 -18.26
N ALA A 567 -3.03 11.81 -18.26
CA ALA A 567 -3.96 10.70 -18.08
C ALA A 567 -4.67 10.83 -16.73
N HIS A 568 -5.99 10.69 -16.70
CA HIS A 568 -6.77 10.85 -15.46
C HIS A 568 -7.92 9.86 -15.35
N GLY A 569 -8.12 9.26 -14.17
CA GLY A 569 -9.09 8.19 -13.94
C GLY A 569 -10.49 8.53 -14.44
N GLY A 570 -11.02 9.71 -14.06
CA GLY A 570 -12.32 10.18 -14.53
C GLY A 570 -12.43 10.30 -16.06
N TYR A 571 -11.42 10.88 -16.73
CA TYR A 571 -11.42 11.02 -18.19
C TYR A 571 -11.20 9.69 -18.91
N THR A 572 -10.34 8.83 -18.37
CA THR A 572 -10.14 7.45 -18.83
C THR A 572 -11.46 6.68 -18.73
N SER A 573 -12.19 6.75 -17.62
CA SER A 573 -13.50 6.12 -17.48
C SER A 573 -14.49 6.61 -18.52
N CYS A 574 -14.61 7.93 -18.68
CA CYS A 574 -15.47 8.53 -19.70
C CYS A 574 -15.09 8.02 -21.10
N ALA A 575 -13.82 8.10 -21.47
CA ALA A 575 -13.36 7.73 -22.81
C ALA A 575 -13.55 6.23 -23.11
N VAL A 576 -13.26 5.35 -22.15
CA VAL A 576 -13.41 3.91 -22.30
C VAL A 576 -14.88 3.52 -22.37
N ALA A 577 -15.72 4.04 -21.48
CA ALA A 577 -17.16 3.75 -21.52
C ALA A 577 -17.81 4.32 -22.81
N SER A 578 -17.43 5.53 -23.24
CA SER A 578 -17.83 6.08 -24.54
C SER A 578 -17.41 5.19 -25.70
N TRP A 579 -16.18 4.69 -25.70
CA TRP A 579 -15.71 3.77 -26.73
C TRP A 579 -16.54 2.49 -26.80
N MET A 580 -16.89 1.92 -25.64
CA MET A 580 -17.73 0.73 -25.54
C MET A 580 -19.15 0.98 -26.07
N LEU A 581 -19.74 2.14 -25.76
CA LEU A 581 -21.07 2.55 -26.26
C LEU A 581 -21.07 2.80 -27.78
N LEU A 582 -19.94 3.22 -28.36
CA LEU A 582 -19.80 3.50 -29.79
C LEU A 582 -19.57 2.26 -30.65
N GLN A 583 -19.25 1.09 -30.07
CA GLN A 583 -18.88 -0.09 -30.87
C GLN A 583 -19.87 -0.46 -31.99
N PRO A 584 -21.21 -0.35 -31.83
CA PRO A 584 -22.15 -0.59 -32.94
C PRO A 584 -21.97 0.37 -34.12
N TYR A 585 -21.44 1.57 -33.88
CA TYR A 585 -21.26 2.64 -34.87
C TYR A 585 -19.82 2.72 -35.40
N GLN A 586 -18.91 1.90 -34.89
CA GLN A 586 -17.51 1.89 -35.32
C GLN A 586 -17.35 1.20 -36.66
N ARG A 587 -16.56 1.80 -37.54
CA ARG A 587 -16.15 1.18 -38.80
C ARG A 587 -14.85 0.40 -38.61
N PRO A 588 -14.59 -0.66 -39.40
CA PRO A 588 -13.33 -1.41 -39.33
C PRO A 588 -12.06 -0.56 -39.44
N GLU A 589 -12.13 0.54 -40.20
CA GLU A 589 -11.05 1.50 -40.42
C GLU A 589 -10.86 2.54 -39.30
N ASP A 590 -11.80 2.65 -38.35
CA ASP A 590 -11.70 3.64 -37.27
C ASP A 590 -10.48 3.34 -36.36
N PRO A 591 -9.74 4.37 -35.91
CA PRO A 591 -8.46 4.17 -35.24
C PRO A 591 -8.63 3.66 -33.79
N LYS A 592 -8.11 2.48 -33.48
CA LYS A 592 -8.24 1.81 -32.17
C LYS A 592 -7.18 2.24 -31.16
N PHE A 593 -7.54 2.60 -29.93
CA PHE A 593 -6.55 2.93 -28.88
C PHE A 593 -5.77 1.70 -28.38
N ASN A 594 -4.66 1.95 -27.68
CA ASN A 594 -3.79 0.90 -27.16
C ASN A 594 -4.33 0.35 -25.83
N VAL A 595 -5.05 -0.78 -25.90
CA VAL A 595 -5.63 -1.45 -24.73
C VAL A 595 -4.56 -1.91 -23.74
N LYS A 596 -3.41 -2.42 -24.20
CA LYS A 596 -2.34 -2.92 -23.32
C LYS A 596 -1.75 -1.81 -22.45
N LYS A 597 -1.51 -0.63 -23.02
CA LYS A 597 -1.05 0.54 -22.27
C LYS A 597 -2.12 1.03 -21.29
N LEU A 598 -3.39 1.03 -21.70
CA LEU A 598 -4.50 1.39 -20.82
C LEU A 598 -4.58 0.48 -19.60
N VAL A 599 -4.53 -0.84 -19.80
CA VAL A 599 -4.58 -1.82 -18.70
C VAL A 599 -3.41 -1.61 -17.74
N ARG A 600 -2.18 -1.50 -18.26
CA ARG A 600 -1.00 -1.18 -17.44
C ARG A 600 -1.19 0.09 -16.62
N TRP A 601 -1.69 1.16 -17.24
CA TRP A 601 -1.89 2.43 -16.55
C TRP A 601 -2.95 2.32 -15.46
N ALA A 602 -4.11 1.72 -15.78
CA ALA A 602 -5.24 1.61 -14.85
C ALA A 602 -4.87 0.75 -13.62
N THR A 603 -4.18 -0.38 -13.80
CA THR A 603 -3.78 -1.23 -12.67
C THR A 603 -2.69 -0.58 -11.82
N ALA A 604 -1.79 0.21 -12.42
CA ALA A 604 -0.77 0.96 -11.69
C ALA A 604 -1.33 2.14 -10.86
N MET A 605 -2.61 2.49 -11.03
CA MET A 605 -3.26 3.51 -10.22
C MET A 605 -3.74 2.99 -8.86
N GLN A 606 -3.70 1.68 -8.60
CA GLN A 606 -4.02 1.17 -7.27
C GLN A 606 -2.92 1.55 -6.28
N GLY A 607 -3.32 2.07 -5.13
CA GLY A 607 -2.44 2.44 -4.03
C GLY A 607 -1.73 1.22 -3.44
N LEU A 608 -0.56 1.46 -2.86
CA LEU A 608 0.17 0.43 -2.12
C LEU A 608 -0.58 0.08 -0.82
N PRO A 609 -0.23 -1.04 -0.14
CA PRO A 609 -0.86 -1.42 1.13
C PRO A 609 -0.87 -0.30 2.19
N ILE A 610 0.17 0.55 2.22
CA ILE A 610 0.25 1.70 3.14
C ILE A 610 -0.78 2.80 2.84
N GLU A 611 -1.21 2.92 1.58
CA GLU A 611 -2.30 3.80 1.16
C GLU A 611 -3.66 3.08 1.21
N GLY A 612 -3.71 1.89 1.82
CA GLY A 612 -4.92 1.10 2.04
C GLY A 612 -5.51 0.43 0.80
N GLY A 613 -4.82 0.47 -0.35
CA GLY A 613 -5.26 -0.16 -1.59
C GLY A 613 -6.43 0.51 -2.33
N GLY A 614 -6.73 1.77 -2.00
CA GLY A 614 -7.61 2.63 -2.80
C GLY A 614 -6.94 3.11 -4.08
N PHE A 615 -7.69 3.71 -5.01
CA PHE A 615 -7.13 4.20 -6.27
C PHE A 615 -6.72 5.68 -6.21
N ARG A 616 -5.65 6.03 -6.90
CA ARG A 616 -5.28 7.43 -7.21
C ARG A 616 -5.76 7.81 -8.60
N GLY A 617 -6.11 9.07 -8.82
CA GLY A 617 -6.63 9.52 -10.12
C GLY A 617 -5.59 9.61 -11.22
N ARG A 618 -4.33 9.84 -10.85
CA ARG A 618 -3.20 10.11 -11.75
C ARG A 618 -1.88 9.70 -11.10
N SER A 619 -0.86 9.49 -11.93
CA SER A 619 0.52 9.23 -11.52
C SER A 619 0.98 10.21 -10.44
N ASN A 620 1.57 9.72 -9.35
CA ASN A 620 2.10 10.51 -8.23
C ASN A 620 1.09 11.42 -7.48
N LYS A 621 -0.21 11.16 -7.59
CA LYS A 621 -1.24 11.79 -6.74
C LYS A 621 -1.67 10.85 -5.61
N LEU A 622 -2.39 11.40 -4.64
CA LEU A 622 -2.92 10.66 -3.50
C LEU A 622 -4.07 9.73 -3.91
N VAL A 623 -4.27 8.67 -3.13
CA VAL A 623 -5.50 7.86 -3.19
C VAL A 623 -6.73 8.69 -2.82
N ASP A 624 -7.87 8.35 -3.42
CA ASP A 624 -9.17 8.99 -3.20
C ASP A 624 -10.29 7.99 -3.52
N GLY A 625 -11.24 7.86 -2.59
CA GLY A 625 -12.34 6.91 -2.67
C GLY A 625 -13.26 7.05 -3.88
N CYS A 626 -13.32 8.20 -4.55
CA CYS A 626 -14.09 8.31 -5.79
C CYS A 626 -13.47 7.52 -6.95
N TYR A 627 -12.15 7.32 -6.96
CA TYR A 627 -11.48 6.53 -8.00
C TYR A 627 -11.70 5.03 -7.84
N SER A 628 -12.28 4.58 -6.73
CA SER A 628 -12.85 3.23 -6.63
C SER A 628 -13.82 2.96 -7.76
N TRP A 629 -14.62 3.94 -8.19
CA TRP A 629 -15.45 3.82 -9.39
C TRP A 629 -14.70 4.21 -10.66
N TRP A 630 -14.10 5.40 -10.70
CA TRP A 630 -13.53 5.91 -11.96
C TRP A 630 -12.36 5.07 -12.50
N ILE A 631 -11.73 4.26 -11.66
CA ILE A 631 -10.68 3.33 -12.09
C ILE A 631 -11.07 1.89 -11.76
N GLY A 632 -11.49 1.60 -10.52
CA GLY A 632 -11.94 0.24 -10.19
C GLY A 632 -13.13 -0.22 -11.04
N GLY A 633 -14.08 0.68 -11.32
CA GLY A 633 -15.22 0.44 -12.21
C GLY A 633 -14.87 0.18 -13.69
N LEU A 634 -13.61 0.40 -14.10
CA LEU A 634 -13.15 0.07 -15.46
C LEU A 634 -12.92 -1.42 -15.67
N GLU A 635 -12.68 -2.21 -14.62
CA GLU A 635 -12.25 -3.61 -14.77
C GLU A 635 -13.15 -4.43 -15.70
N PRO A 636 -14.50 -4.41 -15.57
CA PRO A 636 -15.36 -5.15 -16.48
C PRO A 636 -15.17 -4.75 -17.95
N LEU A 637 -14.92 -3.46 -18.21
CA LEU A 637 -14.70 -2.92 -19.56
C LEU A 637 -13.32 -3.30 -20.09
N LEU A 638 -12.29 -3.30 -19.23
CA LEU A 638 -10.93 -3.68 -19.59
C LEU A 638 -10.85 -5.17 -19.93
N LEU A 639 -11.52 -6.03 -19.14
CA LEU A 639 -11.61 -7.45 -19.42
C LEU A 639 -12.29 -7.70 -20.78
N ASP A 640 -13.44 -7.05 -21.04
CA ASP A 640 -14.14 -7.17 -22.33
C ASP A 640 -13.27 -6.72 -23.51
N LEU A 641 -12.54 -5.60 -23.38
CA LEU A 641 -11.61 -5.10 -24.40
C LEU A 641 -10.41 -6.03 -24.66
N LEU A 642 -10.01 -6.82 -23.67
CA LEU A 642 -8.99 -7.86 -23.82
C LEU A 642 -9.56 -9.16 -24.41
N GLY A 643 -10.88 -9.24 -24.62
CA GLY A 643 -11.56 -10.48 -24.99
C GLY A 643 -11.62 -11.50 -23.84
N LEU A 644 -11.38 -11.05 -22.61
CA LEU A 644 -11.40 -11.86 -21.39
C LEU A 644 -12.71 -11.67 -20.63
N GLY A 645 -13.00 -12.57 -19.71
CA GLY A 645 -14.15 -12.41 -18.80
C GLY A 645 -15.52 -12.69 -19.42
N ASN A 646 -15.59 -13.35 -20.58
CA ASN A 646 -16.82 -13.90 -21.15
C ASN A 646 -16.75 -15.46 -21.19
N GLU A 647 -17.91 -16.08 -21.37
CA GLU A 647 -18.12 -17.54 -21.34
C GLU A 647 -17.31 -18.31 -22.39
N GLU A 648 -16.86 -17.68 -23.48
CA GLU A 648 -16.05 -18.32 -24.53
C GLU A 648 -14.56 -18.33 -24.19
N ALA A 649 -14.04 -17.26 -23.57
CA ALA A 649 -12.65 -17.17 -23.14
C ALA A 649 -12.29 -18.16 -22.02
N GLU A 650 -13.26 -18.53 -21.17
CA GLU A 650 -13.08 -19.51 -20.08
C GLU A 650 -12.78 -20.94 -20.56
N ARG A 651 -13.01 -21.25 -21.84
CA ARG A 651 -12.68 -22.57 -22.43
C ARG A 651 -11.22 -22.72 -22.85
N GLU A 652 -10.48 -21.61 -22.99
CA GLU A 652 -9.09 -21.61 -23.49
C GLU A 652 -8.08 -20.99 -22.50
N VAL A 653 -8.47 -20.65 -21.26
CA VAL A 653 -7.50 -20.19 -20.26
C VAL A 653 -6.55 -21.34 -19.94
N PRO A 654 -5.25 -21.22 -20.26
CA PRO A 654 -4.31 -22.28 -19.97
C PRO A 654 -4.17 -22.46 -18.45
N SER A 655 -4.16 -23.71 -17.99
CA SER A 655 -4.14 -24.15 -16.58
C SER A 655 -2.95 -23.66 -15.73
N HIS A 656 -2.11 -22.78 -16.25
CA HIS A 656 -0.90 -22.25 -15.59
C HIS A 656 -1.17 -20.97 -14.77
N VAL A 657 -2.40 -20.44 -14.80
CA VAL A 657 -2.81 -19.26 -14.00
C VAL A 657 -3.60 -19.67 -12.74
N THR A 658 -4.01 -20.94 -12.63
CA THR A 658 -4.95 -21.42 -11.61
C THR A 658 -4.32 -22.20 -10.45
N GLU A 659 -2.99 -22.39 -10.42
CA GLU A 659 -2.36 -23.19 -9.34
C GLU A 659 -1.81 -22.38 -8.16
N GLU A 660 -1.78 -21.03 -8.21
CA GLU A 660 -1.35 -20.19 -7.06
C GLU A 660 -2.13 -18.87 -6.91
N THR A 661 -3.39 -18.79 -7.37
CA THR A 661 -4.22 -17.60 -7.09
C THR A 661 -5.07 -17.83 -5.86
N ASP A 662 -4.85 -17.01 -4.83
CA ASP A 662 -5.67 -16.92 -3.62
C ASP A 662 -7.15 -17.04 -3.99
N SER A 663 -7.86 -17.98 -3.38
CA SER A 663 -9.27 -18.29 -3.62
C SER A 663 -10.24 -17.12 -3.37
N GLU A 664 -9.73 -15.94 -3.00
CA GLU A 664 -10.48 -14.73 -2.66
C GLU A 664 -10.69 -13.76 -3.85
N ASN A 665 -9.87 -13.80 -4.91
CA ASN A 665 -9.92 -12.81 -6.02
C ASN A 665 -10.59 -13.30 -7.32
N GLY A 666 -11.00 -14.58 -7.40
CA GLY A 666 -11.57 -15.19 -8.60
C GLY A 666 -10.54 -15.41 -9.74
N PRO A 667 -10.89 -16.17 -10.79
CA PRO A 667 -9.93 -16.62 -11.81
C PRO A 667 -9.44 -15.52 -12.77
N THR A 668 -9.97 -14.29 -12.71
CA THR A 668 -9.52 -13.17 -13.56
C THR A 668 -9.79 -11.81 -12.90
N ALA A 669 -8.88 -11.36 -12.03
CA ALA A 669 -8.88 -10.01 -11.47
C ALA A 669 -7.71 -9.19 -12.03
N LEU A 670 -7.96 -7.92 -12.39
CA LEU A 670 -6.91 -7.01 -12.86
C LEU A 670 -6.29 -6.19 -11.71
N PHE A 671 -6.96 -6.13 -10.56
CA PHE A 671 -6.51 -5.41 -9.38
C PHE A 671 -6.85 -6.17 -8.09
N ASP A 672 -6.28 -5.75 -6.96
CA ASP A 672 -6.55 -6.34 -5.64
C ASP A 672 -7.94 -5.89 -5.13
N LYS A 673 -8.93 -6.75 -5.29
CA LYS A 673 -10.33 -6.48 -4.90
C LYS A 673 -10.47 -6.41 -3.39
N THR A 674 -9.79 -7.29 -2.66
CA THR A 674 -9.80 -7.34 -1.20
C THR A 674 -9.34 -6.02 -0.60
N SER A 675 -8.22 -5.48 -1.09
CA SER A 675 -7.71 -4.20 -0.60
C SER A 675 -8.62 -3.01 -0.96
N LEU A 676 -9.25 -3.00 -2.14
CA LEU A 676 -10.22 -1.95 -2.49
C LEU A 676 -11.47 -2.00 -1.60
N GLN A 677 -11.95 -3.21 -1.28
CA GLN A 677 -13.03 -3.40 -0.31
C GLN A 677 -12.63 -2.89 1.08
N ARG A 678 -11.42 -3.21 1.55
CA ARG A 678 -10.88 -2.72 2.82
C ARG A 678 -10.75 -1.20 2.84
N PHE A 679 -10.26 -0.58 1.76
CA PHE A 679 -10.17 0.87 1.65
C PHE A 679 -11.54 1.55 1.88
N THR A 680 -12.58 1.03 1.23
CA THR A 680 -13.94 1.55 1.38
C THR A 680 -14.43 1.41 2.82
N LEU A 681 -14.29 0.21 3.40
CA LEU A 681 -14.80 -0.10 4.74
C LEU A 681 -14.01 0.58 5.87
N VAL A 682 -12.73 0.88 5.68
CA VAL A 682 -11.87 1.39 6.77
C VAL A 682 -11.57 2.88 6.59
N SER A 683 -11.21 3.30 5.37
CA SER A 683 -10.69 4.65 5.11
C SER A 683 -11.80 5.62 4.69
N SER A 684 -12.80 5.15 3.95
CA SER A 684 -13.81 6.01 3.32
C SER A 684 -15.09 6.23 4.15
N GLN A 685 -15.40 5.40 5.14
CA GLN A 685 -16.61 5.60 5.95
C GLN A 685 -16.46 6.78 6.92
N VAL A 686 -17.55 7.56 7.08
CA VAL A 686 -17.67 8.58 8.14
C VAL A 686 -18.67 8.11 9.19
N SER A 687 -18.30 8.24 10.47
CA SER A 687 -19.10 7.75 11.60
C SER A 687 -20.48 8.41 11.74
N THR A 688 -20.69 9.58 11.14
CA THR A 688 -21.98 10.29 11.10
C THR A 688 -22.81 9.98 9.85
N GLY A 689 -22.36 9.07 8.98
CA GLY A 689 -23.00 8.77 7.70
C GLY A 689 -22.32 9.42 6.48
N GLY A 690 -22.59 8.84 5.31
CA GLY A 690 -21.88 9.11 4.06
C GLY A 690 -20.46 8.50 3.99
N LEU A 691 -19.88 8.54 2.79
CA LEU A 691 -18.48 8.18 2.53
C LEU A 691 -17.73 9.39 1.95
N ARG A 692 -16.39 9.35 2.04
CA ARG A 692 -15.48 10.48 1.73
C ARG A 692 -14.38 10.10 0.74
N ASP A 693 -13.60 11.11 0.36
CA ASP A 693 -12.33 11.00 -0.37
C ASP A 693 -11.33 10.11 0.40
N LYS A 694 -10.82 10.59 1.53
CA LYS A 694 -9.80 9.95 2.37
C LYS A 694 -9.94 10.38 3.83
N PRO A 695 -9.24 9.74 4.79
CA PRO A 695 -9.19 10.20 6.17
C PRO A 695 -8.88 11.70 6.30
N GLY A 696 -9.60 12.38 7.19
CA GLY A 696 -9.52 13.83 7.37
C GLY A 696 -10.44 14.66 6.46
N LYS A 697 -11.15 14.06 5.50
CA LYS A 697 -12.17 14.73 4.67
C LYS A 697 -13.59 14.47 5.17
N SER A 698 -14.51 15.39 4.90
CA SER A 698 -15.95 15.22 5.17
C SER A 698 -16.60 14.33 4.13
N ALA A 699 -17.71 13.69 4.49
CA ALA A 699 -18.56 13.00 3.52
C ALA A 699 -19.38 13.98 2.67
N ASP A 700 -19.67 13.56 1.43
CA ASP A 700 -20.53 14.26 0.48
C ASP A 700 -21.21 13.27 -0.49
N PRO A 701 -22.26 13.68 -1.24
CA PRO A 701 -23.03 12.74 -2.05
C PRO A 701 -22.20 12.12 -3.17
N TYR A 702 -21.28 12.89 -3.76
CA TYR A 702 -20.38 12.43 -4.83
C TYR A 702 -19.51 11.26 -4.35
N HIS A 703 -18.75 11.45 -3.26
CA HIS A 703 -17.89 10.40 -2.73
C HIS A 703 -18.69 9.23 -2.17
N THR A 704 -19.87 9.48 -1.59
CA THR A 704 -20.77 8.42 -1.12
C THR A 704 -21.17 7.50 -2.27
N ASN A 705 -21.63 8.06 -3.38
CA ASN A 705 -22.03 7.29 -4.56
C ASN A 705 -20.86 6.52 -5.18
N TYR A 706 -19.74 7.20 -5.45
CA TYR A 706 -18.63 6.60 -6.19
C TYR A 706 -17.79 5.62 -5.36
N ASN A 707 -17.69 5.79 -4.05
CA ASN A 707 -17.15 4.73 -3.19
C ASN A 707 -18.04 3.48 -3.25
N LEU A 708 -19.37 3.63 -3.12
CA LEU A 708 -20.30 2.49 -3.14
C LEU A 708 -20.34 1.79 -4.50
N ALA A 709 -20.26 2.54 -5.60
CA ALA A 709 -20.21 1.96 -6.95
C ALA A 709 -18.91 1.17 -7.17
N GLY A 710 -17.75 1.73 -6.77
CA GLY A 710 -16.48 1.02 -6.83
C GLY A 710 -16.41 -0.18 -5.89
N TYR A 711 -17.03 -0.07 -4.72
CA TYR A 711 -17.18 -1.17 -3.76
C TYR A 711 -18.02 -2.31 -4.34
N SER A 712 -19.12 -1.98 -5.04
CA SER A 712 -19.91 -2.93 -5.81
C SER A 712 -19.04 -3.65 -6.87
N THR A 713 -18.23 -2.93 -7.65
CA THR A 713 -17.32 -3.58 -8.62
C THR A 713 -16.29 -4.50 -7.96
N ALA A 714 -15.84 -4.16 -6.75
CA ALA A 714 -14.91 -5.00 -6.00
C ALA A 714 -15.56 -6.27 -5.42
N GLN A 715 -16.89 -6.28 -5.25
CA GLN A 715 -17.65 -7.42 -4.72
C GLN A 715 -18.15 -8.36 -5.82
N HIS A 716 -18.54 -7.77 -6.95
CA HIS A 716 -19.30 -8.45 -7.98
C HIS A 716 -18.49 -8.62 -9.26
N ARG A 717 -18.61 -9.80 -9.85
CA ARG A 717 -18.16 -10.03 -11.23
C ARG A 717 -19.31 -9.66 -12.17
N VAL A 718 -19.20 -8.49 -12.80
CA VAL A 718 -20.13 -8.05 -13.85
C VAL A 718 -19.44 -8.20 -15.20
N TYR A 719 -20.10 -8.82 -16.17
CA TYR A 719 -19.53 -9.09 -17.49
C TYR A 719 -20.58 -9.02 -18.61
N ARG A 720 -20.13 -8.86 -19.85
CA ARG A 720 -21.00 -8.91 -21.04
C ARG A 720 -21.10 -10.35 -21.53
N SER A 721 -22.29 -10.94 -21.44
CA SER A 721 -22.53 -12.31 -21.89
C SER A 721 -22.80 -12.35 -23.40
N LEU A 722 -21.92 -12.98 -24.17
CA LEU A 722 -22.08 -13.16 -25.62
C LEU A 722 -23.28 -14.06 -25.95
N VAL A 723 -23.57 -15.04 -25.10
CA VAL A 723 -24.77 -15.89 -25.23
C VAL A 723 -26.03 -15.06 -25.03
N THR A 724 -26.06 -14.20 -24.02
CA THR A 724 -27.20 -13.31 -23.75
C THR A 724 -27.36 -12.29 -24.87
N GLU A 725 -26.27 -11.69 -25.33
CA GLU A 725 -26.29 -10.75 -26.47
C GLU A 725 -26.88 -11.39 -27.72
N LYS A 726 -26.46 -12.61 -28.07
CA LYS A 726 -27.01 -13.35 -29.19
C LYS A 726 -28.51 -13.61 -29.04
N LYS A 727 -28.96 -14.06 -27.85
CA LYS A 727 -30.38 -14.27 -27.56
C LYS A 727 -31.20 -12.99 -27.71
N LEU A 728 -30.66 -11.86 -27.24
CA LEU A 728 -31.30 -10.56 -27.39
C LEU A 728 -31.39 -10.16 -28.88
N LEU A 729 -30.31 -10.32 -29.64
CA LEU A 729 -30.33 -10.09 -31.09
C LEU A 729 -31.40 -10.96 -31.78
N ASP A 730 -31.54 -12.22 -31.40
CA ASP A 730 -32.53 -13.12 -31.98
C ASP A 730 -33.97 -12.79 -31.55
N SER A 731 -34.16 -12.16 -30.38
CA SER A 731 -35.47 -11.78 -29.83
C SER A 731 -35.92 -10.36 -30.15
N TRP A 732 -35.11 -9.58 -30.88
CA TRP A 732 -35.44 -8.20 -31.27
C TRP A 732 -36.82 -8.08 -31.92
N GLN A 733 -37.65 -7.20 -31.36
CA GLN A 733 -38.93 -6.80 -31.92
C GLN A 733 -38.71 -5.57 -32.80
N SER A 734 -39.05 -5.70 -34.08
CA SER A 734 -38.90 -4.58 -35.03
C SER A 734 -39.66 -3.35 -34.55
N SER A 735 -38.98 -2.21 -34.59
CA SER A 735 -39.51 -0.92 -34.13
C SER A 735 -38.87 0.22 -34.91
N GLU A 736 -39.56 1.37 -34.99
CA GLU A 736 -39.01 2.57 -35.61
C GLU A 736 -38.36 3.48 -34.57
N GLY A 737 -37.18 4.03 -34.91
CA GLY A 737 -36.53 5.05 -34.09
C GLY A 737 -37.21 6.41 -34.27
N ILE A 738 -37.35 7.17 -33.17
CA ILE A 738 -38.07 8.46 -33.21
C ILE A 738 -37.28 9.57 -33.93
N ILE A 739 -35.95 9.42 -34.04
CA ILE A 739 -35.08 10.42 -34.64
C ILE A 739 -34.87 10.10 -36.12
N LYS A 740 -35.02 11.12 -36.98
CA LYS A 740 -34.69 11.00 -38.40
C LYS A 740 -33.22 10.60 -38.57
N GLY A 741 -32.97 9.54 -39.36
CA GLY A 741 -31.62 8.98 -39.53
C GLY A 741 -31.28 7.85 -38.55
N SER A 742 -32.23 7.42 -37.72
CA SER A 742 -32.12 6.19 -36.95
C SER A 742 -32.03 4.98 -37.89
N ASP A 743 -31.12 4.06 -37.60
CA ASP A 743 -30.97 2.79 -38.32
C ASP A 743 -31.39 1.63 -37.42
N GLU A 744 -32.28 0.76 -37.89
CA GLU A 744 -32.82 -0.32 -37.08
C GLU A 744 -31.75 -1.35 -36.68
N GLN A 745 -30.80 -1.67 -37.56
CA GLN A 745 -29.76 -2.65 -37.25
C GLN A 745 -28.80 -2.10 -36.19
N LEU A 746 -28.44 -0.82 -36.28
CA LEU A 746 -27.65 -0.14 -35.26
C LEU A 746 -28.39 -0.07 -33.92
N ARG A 747 -29.70 0.23 -33.93
CA ARG A 747 -30.53 0.24 -32.72
C ARG A 747 -30.58 -1.14 -32.07
N LYS A 748 -30.86 -2.18 -32.86
CA LYS A 748 -30.87 -3.57 -32.44
C LYS A 748 -29.54 -3.99 -31.80
N ALA A 749 -28.43 -3.72 -32.47
CA ALA A 749 -27.09 -4.04 -31.97
C ALA A 749 -26.76 -3.27 -30.68
N THR A 750 -27.11 -1.98 -30.62
CA THR A 750 -26.90 -1.13 -29.45
C THR A 750 -27.67 -1.66 -28.24
N TRP A 751 -28.98 -1.91 -28.39
CA TRP A 751 -29.82 -2.43 -27.32
C TRP A 751 -29.35 -3.80 -26.82
N ALA A 752 -29.08 -4.75 -27.72
CA ALA A 752 -28.64 -6.09 -27.33
C ALA A 752 -27.34 -6.04 -26.53
N LYS A 753 -26.36 -5.24 -26.99
CA LYS A 753 -25.05 -5.13 -26.34
C LYS A 753 -25.13 -4.52 -24.95
N VAL A 754 -25.94 -3.48 -24.73
CA VAL A 754 -26.06 -2.86 -23.41
C VAL A 754 -26.91 -3.68 -22.46
N CYS A 755 -27.90 -4.42 -22.95
CA CYS A 755 -28.72 -5.31 -22.13
C CYS A 755 -28.01 -6.64 -21.79
N ALA A 756 -26.94 -7.01 -22.50
CA ALA A 756 -26.19 -8.24 -22.30
C ALA A 756 -25.24 -8.25 -21.10
N TRP A 757 -25.04 -7.11 -20.41
CA TRP A 757 -24.29 -7.09 -19.15
C TRP A 757 -25.09 -7.76 -18.03
N GLN A 758 -24.44 -8.64 -17.27
CA GLN A 758 -25.04 -9.38 -16.16
C GLN A 758 -24.03 -9.65 -15.02
N GLU A 759 -24.56 -9.94 -13.84
CA GLU A 759 -23.82 -10.35 -12.64
C GLU A 759 -23.62 -11.88 -12.67
N ASP A 760 -22.39 -12.35 -12.39
CA ASP A 760 -22.10 -13.76 -12.15
C ASP A 760 -22.30 -14.06 -10.66
N GLU A 761 -23.48 -14.59 -10.32
CA GLU A 761 -23.88 -14.82 -8.93
C GLU A 761 -22.98 -15.79 -8.15
N GLY A 762 -22.17 -16.60 -8.85
CA GLY A 762 -21.27 -17.58 -8.26
C GLY A 762 -19.87 -17.04 -7.93
N ALA A 763 -19.51 -15.86 -8.42
CA ALA A 763 -18.16 -15.29 -8.32
C ALA A 763 -18.04 -14.15 -7.28
N HIS A 764 -18.96 -14.10 -6.33
CA HIS A 764 -19.03 -13.04 -5.33
C HIS A 764 -18.00 -13.19 -4.21
N PHE A 765 -17.39 -12.08 -3.80
CA PHE A 765 -16.52 -12.02 -2.63
C PHE A 765 -16.84 -10.79 -1.78
N TYR A 766 -17.19 -11.01 -0.51
CA TYR A 766 -17.55 -9.96 0.44
C TYR A 766 -16.58 -9.95 1.62
N LEU A 767 -15.63 -9.02 1.62
CA LEU A 767 -14.71 -8.85 2.75
C LEU A 767 -15.51 -8.57 4.02
N GLY A 768 -15.31 -9.41 5.03
CA GLY A 768 -16.03 -9.36 6.31
C GLY A 768 -17.38 -10.06 6.34
N GLY A 769 -17.89 -10.57 5.21
CA GLY A 769 -19.12 -11.39 5.12
C GLY A 769 -20.31 -10.71 4.41
N GLU A 770 -21.35 -11.51 4.15
CA GLU A 770 -22.58 -11.17 3.39
C GLU A 770 -23.28 -9.87 3.82
N GLN A 771 -23.24 -9.52 5.11
CA GLN A 771 -23.86 -8.28 5.61
C GLN A 771 -23.28 -7.01 4.97
N ASN A 772 -22.07 -7.08 4.41
CA ASN A 772 -21.41 -5.98 3.71
C ASN A 772 -21.81 -5.88 2.22
N ARG A 773 -22.58 -6.83 1.67
CA ARG A 773 -23.00 -6.85 0.25
C ARG A 773 -23.73 -5.58 -0.17
N VAL A 774 -23.30 -4.90 -1.23
CA VAL A 774 -24.10 -3.88 -1.94
C VAL A 774 -24.65 -4.46 -3.23
N ASN A 775 -25.59 -3.79 -3.90
CA ASN A 775 -26.11 -4.25 -5.19
C ASN A 775 -25.14 -3.98 -6.34
N ALA A 776 -25.09 -4.89 -7.32
CA ALA A 776 -24.22 -4.77 -8.49
C ALA A 776 -24.61 -3.58 -9.40
N THR A 777 -23.58 -2.87 -9.84
CA THR A 777 -23.69 -1.68 -10.71
C THR A 777 -23.27 -2.00 -12.14
N HIS A 778 -24.04 -1.54 -13.11
CA HIS A 778 -23.73 -1.64 -14.53
C HIS A 778 -22.51 -0.79 -14.90
N PRO A 779 -21.45 -1.37 -15.51
CA PRO A 779 -20.15 -0.71 -15.68
C PRO A 779 -20.19 0.50 -16.63
N LEU A 780 -21.07 0.50 -17.63
CA LEU A 780 -21.20 1.65 -18.56
C LEU A 780 -21.99 2.83 -17.99
N PHE A 781 -22.98 2.60 -17.13
CA PHE A 781 -23.98 3.62 -16.78
C PHE A 781 -23.94 4.06 -15.31
N ASN A 782 -23.27 3.29 -14.44
CA ASN A 782 -23.38 3.42 -12.99
C ASN A 782 -24.84 3.48 -12.50
N LEU A 783 -25.62 2.49 -12.96
CA LEU A 783 -27.01 2.23 -12.59
C LEU A 783 -27.13 0.75 -12.22
N MET A 784 -28.21 0.33 -11.57
CA MET A 784 -28.50 -1.11 -11.48
C MET A 784 -28.76 -1.67 -12.87
N ILE A 785 -28.34 -2.92 -13.12
CA ILE A 785 -28.58 -3.62 -14.40
C ILE A 785 -30.08 -3.62 -14.74
N SER A 786 -30.95 -3.79 -13.74
CA SER A 786 -32.41 -3.75 -13.89
C SER A 786 -32.94 -2.38 -14.34
N HIS A 787 -32.43 -1.27 -13.78
CA HIS A 787 -32.84 0.08 -14.18
C HIS A 787 -32.43 0.38 -15.63
N THR A 788 -31.20 0.02 -16.01
CA THR A 788 -30.70 0.14 -17.38
C THR A 788 -31.59 -0.63 -18.36
N ARG A 789 -31.83 -1.92 -18.09
CA ARG A 789 -32.65 -2.77 -18.96
C ARG A 789 -34.08 -2.26 -19.07
N ALA A 790 -34.70 -1.86 -17.96
CA ALA A 790 -36.09 -1.36 -17.97
C ALA A 790 -36.25 -0.11 -18.84
N MET A 791 -35.34 0.86 -18.71
CA MET A 791 -35.39 2.10 -19.49
C MET A 791 -35.05 1.84 -20.97
N ALA A 792 -34.02 1.04 -21.25
CA ALA A 792 -33.65 0.68 -22.62
C ALA A 792 -34.80 -0.08 -23.32
N ASN A 793 -35.36 -1.11 -22.69
CA ASN A 793 -36.51 -1.85 -23.23
C ASN A 793 -37.68 -0.91 -23.56
N TYR A 794 -37.93 0.10 -22.73
CA TYR A 794 -38.98 1.07 -22.98
C TYR A 794 -38.73 1.89 -24.26
N PHE A 795 -37.60 2.59 -24.34
CA PHE A 795 -37.33 3.50 -25.46
C PHE A 795 -37.02 2.80 -26.79
N TYR A 796 -36.41 1.62 -26.72
CA TYR A 796 -36.23 0.74 -27.88
C TYR A 796 -37.50 -0.05 -28.25
N GLN A 797 -38.60 0.08 -27.50
CA GLN A 797 -39.89 -0.58 -27.75
C GLN A 797 -39.84 -2.11 -27.69
N GLN A 798 -39.01 -2.66 -26.80
CA GLN A 798 -38.81 -4.09 -26.61
C GLN A 798 -39.63 -4.58 -25.40
N LYS A 799 -40.81 -5.17 -25.65
CA LYS A 799 -41.73 -5.60 -24.58
C LYS A 799 -41.51 -7.07 -24.18
N GLY A 800 -41.46 -7.33 -22.87
CA GLY A 800 -41.49 -8.69 -22.31
C GLY A 800 -40.17 -9.47 -22.40
N ILE A 801 -39.04 -8.76 -22.59
CA ILE A 801 -37.68 -9.34 -22.74
C ILE A 801 -36.81 -8.93 -21.55
#